data_AF-A0A1F9ZWH5-F1
#
_entry.id   AF-A0A1F9ZWH5-F1
#
_cell.length_a   1.000
_cell.length_b   1.000
_cell.length_c   1.000
_cell.angle_alpha   90.00
_cell.angle_beta   90.00
_cell.angle_gamma   90.00
#
_symmetry.space_group_name_H-M   'P 1'
#
loop_
_entity.id
_entity.type
_entity.pdbx_description
1 polymer ?
#
loop_
_entity_poly.entity_id
_entity_poly.type
_entity_poly.pdbx_seq_one_letter_code
_entity_poly.pdbx_strand_id
1 'polypeptide(L)'
;MAASDKIGAVMVVGGGIAGMQSALDMADSGYKVYLVEKQASIGGTMAQLDKTFPTNDCAMCIMAPKLVATGRHHNIGLITNAEIATVDGEAGNFNVTVKQHAFRVDSKKCTGCGSCAQKCPIETTNEYDENTKIRKAIYVRYPQAVPLIYSIDPDKCIGCGICAEECKAKAVEYDQKEKVLEIRVGSIILSPGFDEFNARLKSEYGYGVYQNVVSSIEFERIMSATGPHFGTILRPSDGDIPEKIAFIQCVGSRDEHCGNEYCSSVCCMYSIKEAVIAKEHTSQVKPSIFFMDMRAFGKEFDEYYNRAQNQWGIEFVRSRVAAVTEDPKTKNLKIKYVENGEPKEEEFQMVVLAVGLRPPADAENLSRIMKFRLNDDGFAQTTVFNPVETSRPGIFVGGAFSSPKDIPMTVAEASGAAAKAGGVIATARGTLVTKKEYPKEISVEGQEPRIGVFVCHCGVNIGGVVKVPEVTEYAKTLPNVVYAEQNLYTCSQDTQEKIKEKVKELKLNRVVVASCTPRTHEPLFQNTIREAGLNPYLFEMANIRDQCSWIHMHEPKAATKKSKDLVRMAVAKSRLLEPLENLEFKVNQAALVVGGGVAGMTAALELAKQGFTVHLVEKEKELGGNTKKLYYLPTGDDPMAFVKELDKEVSINPNITVYTNAKIKMIDGYVGNFKTTLESGETMEHGAVILAIGGQEYKPTGEYLYGKNKNVLTLLELKEKLHKGEAKGGEYVFIQCVGSREEGHPNCSRVCCTGTMTAAIEIKKRDPNAKVFVLYRDIRTYGFREKYYKEAGRLGVTFIRFEDKEKPKVDEKGGKLEVKVKDEDTGKEIVMKPDYLVLASGTRAQPDAGSLAPMCKVPQTKEGFFLEAHMKLRPVDFATEGIYVAGLAHSPKFVDESIAQSLAAVSRATTILSKTTLEAEGIVARIDETLCDGCGICVPTCEYKALEVVADKKDPNKKIVEVNVGLCKGCGACVGSCPAGALTQMGYRDSQIYAMIDAMFEYEKPKQEVKQNEH
;
A
#
# COMPACT_ATOMS: atom_id res chain seq x y z
N MET A 1 25.22 -17.64 -29.04
CA MET A 1 25.14 -18.37 -27.75
C MET A 1 23.71 -18.88 -27.63
N ALA A 2 23.53 -20.19 -27.40
CA ALA A 2 22.21 -20.79 -27.30
C ALA A 2 21.36 -20.05 -26.26
N ALA A 3 20.12 -19.70 -26.61
CA ALA A 3 19.18 -19.09 -25.67
C ALA A 3 19.09 -20.01 -24.44
N SER A 4 19.58 -19.55 -23.29
CA SER A 4 19.46 -20.30 -22.03
C SER A 4 17.98 -20.60 -21.77
N ASP A 5 17.65 -21.85 -21.39
CA ASP A 5 16.33 -22.35 -20.98
C ASP A 5 15.76 -21.61 -19.76
N LYS A 6 15.52 -20.29 -19.88
CA LYS A 6 14.94 -19.50 -18.81
C LYS A 6 13.50 -19.92 -18.60
N ILE A 7 13.12 -20.12 -17.35
CA ILE A 7 11.76 -20.50 -17.00
C ILE A 7 10.92 -19.23 -16.80
N GLY A 8 9.82 -19.12 -17.56
CA GLY A 8 8.86 -17.99 -17.49
C GLY A 8 7.97 -17.99 -16.25
N ALA A 9 8.50 -18.43 -15.11
CA ALA A 9 7.81 -18.49 -13.83
C ALA A 9 8.64 -17.86 -12.70
N VAL A 10 7.95 -17.31 -11.71
CA VAL A 10 8.56 -16.70 -10.51
C VAL A 10 7.99 -17.31 -9.25
N MET A 11 8.86 -17.58 -8.28
CA MET A 11 8.43 -17.92 -6.93
C MET A 11 8.45 -16.68 -6.04
N VAL A 12 7.37 -16.45 -5.32
CA VAL A 12 7.29 -15.41 -4.28
C VAL A 12 7.12 -16.11 -2.93
N VAL A 13 7.97 -15.80 -1.96
CA VAL A 13 8.01 -16.47 -0.65
C VAL A 13 7.55 -15.49 0.43
N GLY A 14 6.37 -15.77 1.01
CA GLY A 14 5.68 -14.92 1.99
C GLY A 14 4.56 -14.11 1.34
N GLY A 15 3.32 -14.33 1.79
CA GLY A 15 2.07 -13.77 1.27
C GLY A 15 1.55 -12.56 2.04
N GLY A 16 2.44 -11.78 2.67
CA GLY A 16 2.09 -10.45 3.16
C GLY A 16 1.82 -9.45 2.03
N ILE A 17 1.61 -8.17 2.36
CA ILE A 17 1.35 -7.12 1.36
C ILE A 17 2.44 -7.01 0.29
N ALA A 18 3.71 -7.24 0.65
CA ALA A 18 4.82 -7.30 -0.29
C ALA A 18 4.65 -8.46 -1.29
N GLY A 19 4.48 -9.68 -0.80
CA GLY A 19 4.37 -10.84 -1.69
C GLY A 19 3.15 -10.80 -2.59
N MET A 20 2.01 -10.31 -2.09
CA MET A 20 0.82 -10.08 -2.91
C MET A 20 1.10 -9.05 -4.02
N GLN A 21 1.78 -7.94 -3.69
CA GLN A 21 2.13 -6.93 -4.70
C GLN A 21 3.06 -7.50 -5.78
N SER A 22 4.15 -8.18 -5.38
CA SER A 22 5.09 -8.79 -6.33
C SER A 22 4.41 -9.85 -7.19
N ALA A 23 3.54 -10.68 -6.60
CA ALA A 23 2.83 -11.72 -7.33
C ALA A 23 1.86 -11.14 -8.38
N LEU A 24 1.10 -10.10 -8.01
CA LEU A 24 0.20 -9.41 -8.94
C LEU A 24 0.99 -8.74 -10.08
N ASP A 25 2.03 -7.98 -9.75
CA ASP A 25 2.85 -7.30 -10.75
C ASP A 25 3.48 -8.27 -11.75
N MET A 26 4.05 -9.39 -11.28
CA MET A 26 4.63 -10.41 -12.16
C MET A 26 3.57 -11.10 -13.00
N ALA A 27 2.42 -11.43 -12.41
CA ALA A 27 1.37 -12.13 -13.13
C ALA A 27 0.71 -11.24 -14.21
N ASP A 28 0.46 -9.97 -13.89
CA ASP A 28 -0.06 -8.96 -14.82
C ASP A 28 0.94 -8.60 -15.92
N SER A 29 2.24 -8.80 -15.66
CA SER A 29 3.34 -8.62 -16.63
C SER A 29 3.59 -9.83 -17.52
N GLY A 30 2.77 -10.89 -17.41
CA GLY A 30 2.84 -12.05 -18.28
C GLY A 30 3.74 -13.19 -17.80
N TYR A 31 3.87 -13.40 -16.48
CA TYR A 31 4.59 -14.54 -15.91
C TYR A 31 3.67 -15.48 -15.12
N LYS A 32 4.04 -16.77 -15.07
CA LYS A 32 3.46 -17.69 -14.08
C LYS A 32 4.06 -17.37 -12.71
N VAL A 33 3.24 -17.35 -11.67
CA VAL A 33 3.71 -17.08 -10.30
C VAL A 33 3.33 -18.24 -9.38
N TYR A 34 4.24 -18.63 -8.51
CA TYR A 34 3.98 -19.51 -7.37
C TYR A 34 4.18 -18.70 -6.09
N LEU A 35 3.09 -18.39 -5.39
CA LEU A 35 3.14 -17.66 -4.12
C LEU A 35 3.08 -18.68 -2.97
N VAL A 36 4.19 -18.84 -2.26
CA VAL A 36 4.33 -19.77 -1.13
C VAL A 36 4.14 -18.99 0.17
N GLU A 37 3.22 -19.44 1.02
CA GLU A 37 2.93 -18.82 2.32
C GLU A 37 2.98 -19.88 3.42
N LYS A 38 3.74 -19.56 4.47
CA LYS A 38 3.95 -20.42 5.64
C LYS A 38 2.65 -20.68 6.40
N GLN A 39 1.80 -19.67 6.49
CA GLN A 39 0.53 -19.70 7.19
C GLN A 39 -0.59 -20.28 6.31
N ALA A 40 -1.72 -20.65 6.91
CA ALA A 40 -2.87 -21.19 6.19
C ALA A 40 -3.49 -20.21 5.17
N SER A 41 -3.22 -18.91 5.31
CA SER A 41 -3.77 -17.83 4.49
C SER A 41 -2.77 -16.69 4.30
N ILE A 42 -2.84 -16.01 3.17
CA ILE A 42 -2.08 -14.78 2.88
C ILE A 42 -2.65 -13.59 3.67
N GLY A 43 -1.94 -12.46 3.70
CA GLY A 43 -2.34 -11.20 4.35
C GLY A 43 -1.25 -10.57 5.22
N GLY A 44 -0.46 -11.39 5.91
CA GLY A 44 0.60 -10.95 6.82
C GLY A 44 0.09 -10.04 7.95
N THR A 45 0.99 -9.27 8.57
CA THR A 45 0.65 -8.37 9.69
C THR A 45 -0.36 -7.28 9.31
N MET A 46 -0.40 -6.85 8.05
CA MET A 46 -1.37 -5.85 7.59
C MET A 46 -2.82 -6.29 7.83
N ALA A 47 -3.10 -7.60 7.81
CA ALA A 47 -4.43 -8.16 8.14
C ALA A 47 -4.84 -7.87 9.59
N GLN A 48 -3.88 -7.88 10.50
CA GLN A 48 -4.11 -7.69 11.93
C GLN A 48 -4.38 -6.22 12.31
N LEU A 49 -3.94 -5.26 11.49
CA LEU A 49 -4.11 -3.83 11.77
C LEU A 49 -5.58 -3.40 11.65
N ASP A 50 -6.03 -2.44 12.47
CA ASP A 50 -7.34 -1.83 12.28
C ASP A 50 -7.29 -0.75 11.18
N LYS A 51 -6.45 0.28 11.38
CA LYS A 51 -6.23 1.37 10.42
C LYS A 51 -4.77 1.52 10.01
N THR A 52 -4.51 2.29 8.96
CA THR A 52 -3.15 2.65 8.53
C THR A 52 -2.89 4.15 8.61
N PHE A 53 -1.84 4.58 9.32
CA PHE A 53 -1.35 5.97 9.31
C PHE A 53 -0.78 6.33 7.94
N PRO A 54 -0.80 7.60 7.45
CA PRO A 54 -1.38 8.78 8.09
C PRO A 54 -2.83 9.04 7.65
N THR A 55 -3.39 8.21 6.77
CA THR A 55 -4.72 8.42 6.20
C THR A 55 -5.85 7.92 7.10
N ASN A 56 -5.55 7.06 8.08
CA ASN A 56 -6.52 6.34 8.90
C ASN A 56 -7.46 5.43 8.08
N ASP A 57 -7.04 5.01 6.88
CA ASP A 57 -7.78 4.04 6.09
C ASP A 57 -7.92 2.71 6.85
N CYS A 58 -9.10 2.09 6.78
CA CYS A 58 -9.32 0.73 7.24
C CYS A 58 -8.36 -0.22 6.52
N ALA A 59 -7.45 -0.87 7.25
CA ALA A 59 -6.38 -1.69 6.69
C ALA A 59 -6.94 -2.86 5.88
N MET A 60 -7.91 -3.58 6.43
CA MET A 60 -8.59 -4.68 5.75
C MET A 60 -9.34 -4.21 4.50
N CYS A 61 -9.97 -3.04 4.54
CA CYS A 61 -10.81 -2.53 3.45
C CYS A 61 -9.99 -2.20 2.21
N ILE A 62 -8.79 -1.64 2.37
CA ILE A 62 -7.89 -1.33 1.25
C ILE A 62 -7.12 -2.57 0.78
N MET A 63 -6.84 -3.53 1.66
CA MET A 63 -6.11 -4.75 1.32
C MET A 63 -6.97 -5.87 0.71
N ALA A 64 -8.24 -5.99 1.10
CA ALA A 64 -9.14 -7.04 0.64
C ALA A 64 -9.20 -7.15 -0.90
N PRO A 65 -9.24 -6.05 -1.68
CA PRO A 65 -9.11 -6.13 -3.13
C PRO A 65 -7.84 -6.85 -3.61
N LYS A 66 -6.67 -6.61 -2.97
CA LYS A 66 -5.41 -7.29 -3.31
C LYS A 66 -5.40 -8.75 -2.89
N LEU A 67 -5.95 -9.08 -1.72
CA LEU A 67 -6.13 -10.47 -1.27
C LEU A 67 -6.93 -11.27 -2.29
N VAL A 68 -8.07 -10.71 -2.71
CA VAL A 68 -8.96 -11.36 -3.68
C VAL A 68 -8.34 -11.43 -5.07
N ALA A 69 -7.73 -10.35 -5.55
CA ALA A 69 -7.02 -10.36 -6.83
C ALA A 69 -5.94 -11.44 -6.85
N THR A 70 -5.12 -11.53 -5.79
CA THR A 70 -4.05 -12.53 -5.68
C THR A 70 -4.61 -13.95 -5.67
N GLY A 71 -5.62 -14.22 -4.83
CA GLY A 71 -6.19 -15.56 -4.69
C GLY A 71 -7.00 -16.04 -5.90
N ARG A 72 -7.39 -15.14 -6.82
CA ARG A 72 -8.18 -15.47 -8.02
C ARG A 72 -7.40 -15.37 -9.31
N HIS A 73 -6.21 -14.78 -9.30
CA HIS A 73 -5.45 -14.57 -10.51
C HIS A 73 -5.06 -15.91 -11.13
N HIS A 74 -5.46 -16.14 -12.39
CA HIS A 74 -5.28 -17.44 -13.05
C HIS A 74 -3.81 -17.85 -13.21
N ASN A 75 -2.91 -16.88 -13.34
CA ASN A 75 -1.46 -17.12 -13.39
C ASN A 75 -0.77 -17.15 -12.01
N ILE A 76 -1.48 -17.01 -10.89
CA ILE A 76 -0.92 -17.15 -9.55
C ILE A 76 -1.34 -18.51 -8.96
N GLY A 77 -0.38 -19.41 -8.79
CA GLY A 77 -0.53 -20.63 -8.00
C GLY A 77 -0.27 -20.32 -6.53
N LEU A 78 -1.33 -20.24 -5.73
CA LEU A 78 -1.23 -19.99 -4.30
C LEU A 78 -0.98 -21.30 -3.53
N ILE A 79 0.13 -21.39 -2.81
CA ILE A 79 0.55 -22.55 -2.02
C ILE A 79 0.68 -22.11 -0.57
N THR A 80 -0.42 -22.18 0.19
CA THR A 80 -0.44 -21.84 1.62
C THR A 80 -0.16 -23.06 2.50
N ASN A 81 0.10 -22.79 3.79
CA ASN A 81 0.53 -23.78 4.78
C ASN A 81 1.79 -24.53 4.32
N ALA A 82 2.75 -23.80 3.76
CA ALA A 82 3.89 -24.38 3.07
C ALA A 82 5.20 -23.62 3.29
N GLU A 83 6.29 -24.35 3.31
CA GLU A 83 7.65 -23.84 3.50
C GLU A 83 8.59 -24.32 2.39
N ILE A 84 9.66 -23.57 2.17
CA ILE A 84 10.70 -23.96 1.21
C ILE A 84 11.66 -24.93 1.88
N ALA A 85 11.85 -26.10 1.28
CA ALA A 85 12.77 -27.12 1.79
C ALA A 85 14.18 -26.98 1.20
N THR A 86 14.29 -26.90 -0.13
CA THR A 86 15.57 -26.83 -0.85
C THR A 86 15.47 -25.95 -2.10
N VAL A 87 16.57 -25.27 -2.45
CA VAL A 87 16.69 -24.45 -3.66
C VAL A 87 18.04 -24.67 -4.34
N ASP A 88 17.99 -25.26 -5.53
CA ASP A 88 19.13 -25.52 -6.39
C ASP A 88 19.00 -24.82 -7.73
N GLY A 89 20.09 -24.77 -8.50
CA GLY A 89 20.18 -24.03 -9.76
C GLY A 89 20.62 -22.58 -9.59
N GLU A 90 20.41 -21.81 -10.65
CA GLU A 90 20.94 -20.45 -10.82
C GLU A 90 19.91 -19.51 -11.45
N ALA A 91 20.24 -18.21 -11.52
CA ALA A 91 19.36 -17.20 -12.09
C ALA A 91 18.87 -17.59 -13.49
N GLY A 92 17.55 -17.60 -13.68
CA GLY A 92 16.88 -18.05 -14.90
C GLY A 92 16.37 -19.49 -14.84
N ASN A 93 16.90 -20.36 -13.98
CA ASN A 93 16.49 -21.77 -13.87
C ASN A 93 16.82 -22.37 -12.49
N PHE A 94 15.96 -22.09 -11.52
CA PHE A 94 15.96 -22.72 -10.19
C PHE A 94 15.04 -23.93 -10.15
N ASN A 95 15.43 -24.95 -9.38
CA ASN A 95 14.54 -26.01 -8.92
C ASN A 95 14.29 -25.83 -7.42
N VAL A 96 13.02 -25.73 -7.04
CA VAL A 96 12.60 -25.46 -5.67
C VAL A 96 11.67 -26.56 -5.18
N THR A 97 12.04 -27.16 -4.05
CA THR A 97 11.21 -28.12 -3.34
C THR A 97 10.40 -27.39 -2.27
N VAL A 98 9.07 -27.46 -2.37
CA VAL A 98 8.14 -26.86 -1.42
C VAL A 98 7.45 -27.97 -0.62
N LYS A 99 7.50 -27.86 0.70
CA LYS A 99 6.80 -28.76 1.62
C LYS A 99 5.50 -28.10 2.07
N GLN A 100 4.37 -28.66 1.66
CA GLN A 100 3.03 -28.20 2.07
C GLN A 100 2.48 -29.10 3.17
N HIS A 101 2.23 -28.52 4.33
CA HIS A 101 1.63 -29.20 5.47
C HIS A 101 0.15 -29.48 5.22
N ALA A 102 -0.36 -30.55 5.83
CA ALA A 102 -1.76 -30.92 5.73
C ALA A 102 -2.65 -29.91 6.46
N PHE A 103 -3.70 -29.44 5.79
CA PHE A 103 -4.80 -28.72 6.44
C PHE A 103 -5.67 -29.65 7.29
N ARG A 104 -5.59 -30.96 7.01
CA ARG A 104 -6.54 -32.00 7.46
C ARG A 104 -7.98 -31.70 7.03
N VAL A 105 -8.09 -30.91 5.97
CA VAL A 105 -9.32 -30.51 5.31
C VAL A 105 -9.00 -30.43 3.81
N ASP A 106 -9.83 -31.04 2.99
CA ASP A 106 -9.74 -30.97 1.54
C ASP A 106 -10.11 -29.55 1.08
N SER A 107 -9.09 -28.82 0.61
CA SER A 107 -9.21 -27.44 0.13
C SER A 107 -10.20 -27.27 -1.02
N LYS A 108 -10.45 -28.32 -1.82
CA LYS A 108 -11.39 -28.27 -2.96
C LYS A 108 -12.84 -28.45 -2.53
N LYS A 109 -13.07 -29.15 -1.41
CA LYS A 109 -14.42 -29.40 -0.86
C LYS A 109 -14.80 -28.38 0.21
N CYS A 110 -13.82 -27.79 0.89
CA CYS A 110 -14.08 -26.83 1.95
C CYS A 110 -14.77 -25.57 1.40
N THR A 111 -15.99 -25.30 1.86
CA THR A 111 -16.76 -24.10 1.51
C THR A 111 -16.43 -22.89 2.39
N GLY A 112 -15.54 -23.03 3.38
CA GLY A 112 -15.19 -21.97 4.32
C GLY A 112 -16.30 -21.67 5.34
N CYS A 113 -17.18 -22.65 5.61
CA CYS A 113 -18.46 -22.34 6.23
C CYS A 113 -18.46 -22.11 7.75
N GLY A 114 -17.56 -22.78 8.46
CA GLY A 114 -17.43 -22.71 9.91
C GLY A 114 -18.42 -23.53 10.73
N SER A 115 -19.33 -24.31 10.12
CA SER A 115 -20.24 -25.20 10.90
C SER A 115 -19.45 -26.17 11.78
N CYS A 116 -18.38 -26.73 11.23
CA CYS A 116 -17.47 -27.63 11.91
C CYS A 116 -16.75 -26.98 13.11
N ALA A 117 -16.38 -25.69 13.01
CA ALA A 117 -15.74 -24.96 14.09
C ALA A 117 -16.71 -24.64 15.23
N GLN A 118 -17.95 -24.24 14.91
CA GLN A 118 -18.98 -23.95 15.92
C GLN A 118 -19.26 -25.13 16.86
N LYS A 119 -19.06 -26.36 16.37
CA LYS A 119 -19.33 -27.61 17.10
C LYS A 119 -18.09 -28.23 17.73
N CYS A 120 -16.90 -27.68 17.45
CA CYS A 120 -15.68 -28.16 18.05
C CYS A 120 -15.68 -27.86 19.57
N PRO A 121 -15.50 -28.89 20.43
CA PRO A 121 -15.52 -28.68 21.88
C PRO A 121 -14.21 -28.08 22.42
N ILE A 122 -13.15 -28.06 21.62
CA ILE A 122 -11.84 -27.57 22.04
C ILE A 122 -11.75 -26.08 21.85
N GLU A 123 -11.35 -25.39 22.92
CA GLU A 123 -11.05 -23.97 22.96
C GLU A 123 -9.54 -23.77 23.19
N THR A 124 -8.95 -22.85 22.43
CA THR A 124 -7.53 -22.51 22.51
C THR A 124 -7.33 -21.04 22.16
N THR A 125 -6.14 -20.49 22.36
CA THR A 125 -5.86 -19.09 22.08
C THR A 125 -5.77 -18.83 20.58
N ASN A 126 -6.25 -17.67 20.13
CA ASN A 126 -6.16 -17.23 18.75
C ASN A 126 -4.88 -16.42 18.56
N GLU A 127 -3.91 -16.99 17.85
CA GLU A 127 -2.62 -16.36 17.56
C GLU A 127 -2.78 -15.12 16.69
N TYR A 128 -3.79 -15.08 15.81
CA TYR A 128 -4.07 -13.89 14.98
C TYR A 128 -4.53 -12.69 15.83
N ASP A 129 -5.24 -12.97 16.92
CA ASP A 129 -5.69 -11.96 17.88
C ASP A 129 -4.69 -11.84 19.05
N GLU A 130 -3.43 -12.18 18.85
CA GLU A 130 -2.37 -12.06 19.87
C GLU A 130 -2.71 -12.76 21.18
N ASN A 131 -3.38 -13.92 21.08
CA ASN A 131 -3.88 -14.73 22.19
C ASN A 131 -4.93 -14.05 23.09
N THR A 132 -5.49 -12.91 22.67
CA THR A 132 -6.55 -12.19 23.42
C THR A 132 -7.94 -12.78 23.20
N LYS A 133 -8.13 -13.61 22.17
CA LYS A 133 -9.39 -14.27 21.83
C LYS A 133 -9.24 -15.77 21.86
N ILE A 134 -10.34 -16.47 22.10
CA ILE A 134 -10.43 -17.92 21.98
C ILE A 134 -10.82 -18.30 20.54
N ARG A 135 -10.12 -19.28 19.98
CA ARG A 135 -10.50 -20.00 18.76
C ARG A 135 -10.74 -21.48 19.06
N LYS A 136 -11.18 -22.21 18.04
CA LYS A 136 -11.38 -23.66 18.08
C LYS A 136 -10.20 -24.40 17.46
N ALA A 137 -10.11 -25.71 17.68
CA ALA A 137 -9.04 -26.53 17.07
C ALA A 137 -9.16 -26.62 15.54
N ILE A 138 -10.39 -26.69 15.00
CA ILE A 138 -10.65 -26.46 13.58
C ILE A 138 -11.03 -24.99 13.38
N TYR A 139 -10.27 -24.27 12.57
CA TYR A 139 -10.34 -22.81 12.52
C TYR A 139 -9.98 -22.26 11.13
N VAL A 140 -10.32 -20.99 10.93
CA VAL A 140 -9.73 -20.15 9.89
C VAL A 140 -8.98 -19.02 10.59
N ARG A 141 -7.85 -18.58 10.02
CA ARG A 141 -6.95 -17.61 10.69
C ARG A 141 -7.65 -16.28 10.99
N TYR A 142 -8.41 -15.76 10.03
CA TYR A 142 -9.19 -14.53 10.18
C TYR A 142 -10.37 -14.50 9.21
N PRO A 143 -11.39 -13.65 9.41
CA PRO A 143 -12.66 -13.75 8.68
C PRO A 143 -12.58 -13.55 7.16
N GLN A 144 -11.67 -12.69 6.69
CA GLN A 144 -11.45 -12.39 5.27
C GLN A 144 -10.26 -13.18 4.67
N ALA A 145 -9.86 -14.30 5.30
CA ALA A 145 -8.73 -15.10 4.88
C ALA A 145 -8.81 -15.54 3.41
N VAL A 146 -7.68 -15.47 2.73
CA VAL A 146 -7.51 -16.02 1.38
C VAL A 146 -6.35 -17.03 1.42
N PRO A 147 -6.55 -18.28 0.96
CA PRO A 147 -7.85 -18.88 0.68
C PRO A 147 -8.69 -19.01 1.96
N LEU A 148 -10.02 -18.98 1.83
CA LEU A 148 -10.93 -19.16 2.96
C LEU A 148 -11.12 -20.67 3.25
N ILE A 149 -10.08 -21.31 3.78
CA ILE A 149 -10.05 -22.74 4.08
C ILE A 149 -9.91 -22.93 5.59
N TYR A 150 -10.71 -23.83 6.15
CA TYR A 150 -10.54 -24.27 7.54
C TYR A 150 -9.37 -25.25 7.63
N SER A 151 -8.57 -25.13 8.69
CA SER A 151 -7.48 -26.05 9.02
C SER A 151 -7.72 -26.64 10.40
N ILE A 152 -7.26 -27.88 10.63
CA ILE A 152 -7.25 -28.50 11.96
C ILE A 152 -5.85 -28.35 12.56
N ASP A 153 -5.78 -27.66 13.69
CA ASP A 153 -4.60 -27.61 14.52
C ASP A 153 -4.30 -28.99 15.13
N PRO A 154 -3.21 -29.66 14.73
CA PRO A 154 -2.89 -31.00 15.19
C PRO A 154 -2.50 -31.05 16.67
N ASP A 155 -1.98 -29.96 17.22
CA ASP A 155 -1.47 -29.90 18.59
C ASP A 155 -2.59 -29.65 19.60
N LYS A 156 -3.73 -29.14 19.14
CA LYS A 156 -4.91 -28.86 19.97
C LYS A 156 -6.05 -29.85 19.76
N CYS A 157 -6.14 -30.48 18.59
CA CYS A 157 -7.24 -31.40 18.27
C CYS A 157 -7.17 -32.70 19.10
N ILE A 158 -8.27 -33.08 19.74
CA ILE A 158 -8.39 -34.33 20.51
C ILE A 158 -8.91 -35.53 19.69
N GLY A 159 -9.14 -35.36 18.39
CA GLY A 159 -9.59 -36.45 17.50
C GLY A 159 -11.02 -36.95 17.74
N CYS A 160 -11.94 -36.11 18.24
CA CYS A 160 -13.30 -36.54 18.60
C CYS A 160 -14.26 -36.81 17.44
N GLY A 161 -13.93 -36.45 16.19
CA GLY A 161 -14.76 -36.73 15.02
C GLY A 161 -15.89 -35.72 14.73
N ILE A 162 -16.36 -34.95 15.71
CA ILE A 162 -17.54 -34.05 15.60
C ILE A 162 -17.47 -33.11 14.39
N CYS A 163 -16.32 -32.50 14.12
CA CYS A 163 -16.18 -31.57 13.01
C CYS A 163 -16.37 -32.25 11.63
N ALA A 164 -16.08 -33.55 11.52
CA ALA A 164 -16.32 -34.34 10.32
C ALA A 164 -17.81 -34.67 10.15
N GLU A 165 -18.50 -35.02 11.23
CA GLU A 165 -19.96 -35.27 11.24
C GLU A 165 -20.76 -34.03 10.81
N GLU A 166 -20.35 -32.85 11.30
CA GLU A 166 -20.98 -31.57 11.04
C GLU A 166 -20.60 -30.97 9.66
N CYS A 167 -19.55 -31.50 9.02
CA CYS A 167 -19.09 -31.03 7.73
C CYS A 167 -19.95 -31.62 6.60
N LYS A 168 -21.01 -30.90 6.21
CA LYS A 168 -21.89 -31.30 5.09
C LYS A 168 -21.15 -31.53 3.77
N ALA A 169 -20.07 -30.78 3.53
CA ALA A 169 -19.25 -30.91 2.33
C ALA A 169 -18.30 -32.12 2.37
N LYS A 170 -18.24 -32.86 3.50
CA LYS A 170 -17.31 -33.98 3.74
C LYS A 170 -15.86 -33.61 3.40
N ALA A 171 -15.46 -32.41 3.83
CA ALA A 171 -14.14 -31.86 3.56
C ALA A 171 -13.11 -32.26 4.62
N VAL A 172 -13.51 -32.65 5.83
CA VAL A 172 -12.55 -33.03 6.89
C VAL A 172 -11.86 -34.36 6.53
N GLU A 173 -10.53 -34.36 6.57
CA GLU A 173 -9.66 -35.48 6.17
C GLU A 173 -8.47 -35.57 7.15
N TYR A 174 -8.64 -36.29 8.27
CA TYR A 174 -7.67 -36.30 9.37
C TYR A 174 -6.31 -36.89 9.01
N ASP A 175 -6.29 -37.86 8.09
CA ASP A 175 -5.11 -38.59 7.61
C ASP A 175 -4.48 -37.97 6.36
N GLN A 176 -4.90 -36.75 5.99
CA GLN A 176 -4.30 -35.99 4.91
C GLN A 176 -2.78 -35.90 5.10
N LYS A 177 -2.02 -36.36 4.11
CA LYS A 177 -0.55 -36.33 4.13
C LYS A 177 -0.01 -34.99 3.67
N GLU A 178 1.16 -34.65 4.17
CA GLU A 178 1.96 -33.54 3.65
C GLU A 178 2.30 -33.78 2.17
N LYS A 179 2.39 -32.71 1.39
CA LYS A 179 2.75 -32.77 -0.03
C LYS A 179 4.13 -32.17 -0.23
N VAL A 180 4.92 -32.82 -1.09
CA VAL A 180 6.20 -32.29 -1.58
C VAL A 180 6.01 -31.90 -3.04
N LEU A 181 6.24 -30.64 -3.35
CA LEU A 181 6.06 -30.07 -4.69
C LEU A 181 7.44 -29.68 -5.25
N GLU A 182 7.78 -30.19 -6.42
CA GLU A 182 8.96 -29.78 -7.18
C GLU A 182 8.56 -28.72 -8.20
N ILE A 183 9.09 -27.50 -8.06
CA ILE A 183 8.69 -26.35 -8.85
C ILE A 183 9.92 -25.71 -9.49
N ARG A 184 9.88 -25.57 -10.81
CA ARG A 184 10.90 -24.84 -11.56
C ARG A 184 10.47 -23.39 -11.77
N VAL A 185 11.37 -22.45 -11.46
CA VAL A 185 11.16 -21.01 -11.62
C VAL A 185 12.44 -20.34 -12.12
N GLY A 186 12.33 -19.22 -12.82
CA GLY A 186 13.50 -18.48 -13.28
C GLY A 186 14.00 -17.43 -12.30
N SER A 187 13.12 -16.90 -11.44
CA SER A 187 13.47 -15.93 -10.41
C SER A 187 12.73 -16.23 -9.09
N ILE A 188 13.30 -15.80 -7.97
CA ILE A 188 12.70 -15.93 -6.63
C ILE A 188 12.64 -14.55 -5.97
N ILE A 189 11.52 -14.21 -5.33
CA ILE A 189 11.33 -12.98 -4.55
C ILE A 189 11.03 -13.37 -3.11
N LEU A 190 11.82 -12.86 -2.16
CA LEU A 190 11.66 -13.08 -0.74
C LEU A 190 10.89 -11.92 -0.10
N SER A 191 9.75 -12.24 0.51
CA SER A 191 8.90 -11.32 1.27
C SER A 191 8.31 -11.96 2.54
N PRO A 192 9.12 -12.64 3.38
CA PRO A 192 8.61 -13.31 4.59
C PRO A 192 8.09 -12.34 5.66
N GLY A 193 8.39 -11.04 5.54
CA GLY A 193 7.94 -10.02 6.48
C GLY A 193 8.94 -9.80 7.62
N PHE A 194 8.42 -9.72 8.83
CA PHE A 194 9.17 -9.45 10.06
C PHE A 194 8.46 -10.16 11.23
N ASP A 195 9.18 -10.34 12.34
CA ASP A 195 8.60 -10.73 13.62
C ASP A 195 8.62 -9.55 14.59
N GLU A 196 7.72 -9.58 15.56
CA GLU A 196 7.65 -8.55 16.59
C GLU A 196 8.71 -8.76 17.65
N PHE A 197 9.17 -7.65 18.24
CA PHE A 197 10.02 -7.73 19.42
C PHE A 197 9.25 -8.34 20.60
N ASN A 198 9.80 -9.40 21.18
CA ASN A 198 9.27 -9.99 22.40
C ASN A 198 9.46 -9.04 23.60
N ALA A 199 8.41 -8.31 23.95
CA ALA A 199 8.41 -7.33 25.04
C ALA A 199 8.71 -7.92 26.43
N ARG A 200 8.62 -9.25 26.63
CA ARG A 200 9.00 -9.90 27.89
C ARG A 200 10.48 -9.72 28.23
N LEU A 201 11.32 -9.43 27.23
CA LEU A 201 12.74 -9.13 27.41
C LEU A 201 12.99 -7.76 28.06
N LYS A 202 11.94 -6.92 28.21
CA LYS A 202 11.98 -5.62 28.88
C LYS A 202 11.16 -5.71 30.17
N SER A 203 11.67 -6.49 31.13
CA SER A 203 10.98 -6.78 32.40
C SER A 203 10.61 -5.52 33.18
N GLU A 204 11.36 -4.43 33.02
CA GLU A 204 11.08 -3.13 33.63
C GLU A 204 9.74 -2.52 33.19
N TYR A 205 9.13 -3.00 32.10
CA TYR A 205 7.82 -2.57 31.64
C TYR A 205 6.68 -3.53 32.02
N GLY A 206 6.99 -4.68 32.62
CA GLY A 206 5.98 -5.58 33.19
C GLY A 206 5.09 -6.33 32.19
N TYR A 207 5.47 -6.37 30.90
CA TYR A 207 4.70 -7.09 29.88
C TYR A 207 4.59 -8.59 30.17
N GLY A 208 3.35 -9.09 30.12
CA GLY A 208 3.04 -10.49 30.44
C GLY A 208 3.13 -10.85 31.93
N VAL A 209 3.25 -9.83 32.80
CA VAL A 209 3.08 -9.92 34.26
C VAL A 209 1.89 -9.05 34.68
N TYR A 210 1.86 -7.79 34.26
CA TYR A 210 0.74 -6.88 34.49
C TYR A 210 -0.26 -6.97 33.34
N GLN A 211 -1.52 -7.26 33.64
CA GLN A 211 -2.55 -7.53 32.62
C GLN A 211 -2.86 -6.30 31.76
N ASN A 212 -2.75 -5.10 32.34
CA ASN A 212 -3.02 -3.83 31.63
C ASN A 212 -1.82 -3.31 30.82
N VAL A 213 -0.73 -4.07 30.73
CA VAL A 213 0.41 -3.78 29.83
C VAL A 213 0.28 -4.67 28.60
N VAL A 214 0.02 -4.05 27.45
CA VAL A 214 -0.16 -4.75 26.16
C VAL A 214 0.90 -4.30 25.14
N SER A 215 1.14 -5.09 24.11
CA SER A 215 1.91 -4.68 22.93
C SER A 215 1.07 -3.80 22.01
N SER A 216 1.71 -3.08 21.10
CA SER A 216 1.00 -2.26 20.10
C SER A 216 0.14 -3.11 19.15
N ILE A 217 0.55 -4.34 18.83
CA ILE A 217 -0.28 -5.21 17.99
C ILE A 217 -1.48 -5.78 18.75
N GLU A 218 -1.33 -6.10 20.04
CA GLU A 218 -2.44 -6.51 20.89
C GLU A 218 -3.46 -5.37 20.97
N PHE A 219 -2.96 -4.13 21.08
CA PHE A 219 -3.80 -2.94 21.06
C PHE A 219 -4.50 -2.71 19.71
N GLU A 220 -3.85 -2.97 18.57
CA GLU A 220 -4.51 -3.02 17.25
C GLU A 220 -5.65 -4.03 17.22
N ARG A 221 -5.46 -5.22 17.80
CA ARG A 221 -6.52 -6.22 17.91
C ARG A 221 -7.65 -5.74 18.81
N ILE A 222 -7.35 -5.16 19.98
CA ILE A 222 -8.35 -4.57 20.90
C ILE A 222 -9.22 -3.52 20.20
N MET A 223 -8.60 -2.60 19.45
CA MET A 223 -9.31 -1.54 18.71
C MET A 223 -10.04 -2.06 17.46
N SER A 224 -9.71 -3.24 16.95
CA SER A 224 -10.31 -3.76 15.72
C SER A 224 -11.77 -4.17 15.93
N ALA A 225 -12.63 -3.81 14.97
CA ALA A 225 -14.01 -4.28 14.92
C ALA A 225 -14.14 -5.82 14.87
N THR A 226 -13.09 -6.53 14.45
CA THR A 226 -13.03 -8.00 14.42
C THR A 226 -12.31 -8.62 15.62
N GLY A 227 -11.79 -7.77 16.51
CA GLY A 227 -11.01 -8.13 17.69
C GLY A 227 -11.83 -8.73 18.84
N PRO A 228 -11.24 -8.79 20.05
CA PRO A 228 -11.90 -9.37 21.22
C PRO A 228 -13.09 -8.56 21.73
N HIS A 229 -13.09 -7.23 21.54
CA HIS A 229 -14.07 -6.30 22.12
C HIS A 229 -14.83 -5.47 21.07
N PHE A 230 -14.87 -5.94 19.81
CA PHE A 230 -15.58 -5.30 18.70
C PHE A 230 -15.25 -3.80 18.52
N GLY A 231 -13.99 -3.43 18.79
CA GLY A 231 -13.48 -2.07 18.68
C GLY A 231 -13.68 -1.18 19.92
N THR A 232 -14.30 -1.68 20.98
CA THR A 232 -14.38 -0.99 22.27
C THR A 232 -13.09 -1.21 23.05
N ILE A 233 -12.49 -0.12 23.56
CA ILE A 233 -11.21 -0.19 24.27
C ILE A 233 -11.47 -0.49 25.74
N LEU A 234 -11.21 -1.74 26.13
CA LEU A 234 -11.40 -2.22 27.49
C LEU A 234 -10.05 -2.66 28.08
N ARG A 235 -9.88 -2.42 29.38
CA ARG A 235 -8.76 -2.92 30.16
C ARG A 235 -8.80 -4.45 30.21
N PRO A 236 -7.69 -5.15 29.92
CA PRO A 236 -7.65 -6.62 30.00
C PRO A 236 -7.92 -7.19 31.39
N SER A 237 -7.65 -6.43 32.46
CA SER A 237 -7.78 -6.92 33.85
C SER A 237 -9.21 -7.04 34.36
N ASP A 238 -10.08 -6.11 33.99
CA ASP A 238 -11.43 -5.96 34.58
C ASP A 238 -12.52 -5.63 33.55
N GLY A 239 -12.15 -5.29 32.31
CA GLY A 239 -13.10 -4.92 31.26
C GLY A 239 -13.61 -3.47 31.36
N ASP A 240 -13.02 -2.64 32.22
CA ASP A 240 -13.38 -1.22 32.32
C ASP A 240 -12.75 -0.38 31.19
N ILE A 241 -13.35 0.75 30.87
CA ILE A 241 -12.78 1.68 29.89
C ILE A 241 -11.63 2.47 30.53
N PRO A 242 -10.40 2.43 30.01
CA PRO A 242 -9.29 3.20 30.55
C PRO A 242 -9.47 4.71 30.27
N GLU A 243 -9.32 5.56 31.29
CA GLU A 243 -9.33 7.01 31.10
C GLU A 243 -7.98 7.51 30.55
N LYS A 244 -6.86 7.02 31.07
CA LYS A 244 -5.50 7.35 30.62
C LYS A 244 -4.80 6.13 30.05
N ILE A 245 -4.22 6.31 28.87
CA ILE A 245 -3.41 5.28 28.18
C ILE A 245 -2.04 5.86 27.89
N ALA A 246 -0.98 5.18 28.33
CA ALA A 246 0.39 5.55 28.00
C ALA A 246 0.94 4.68 26.87
N PHE A 247 1.54 5.30 25.86
CA PHE A 247 2.27 4.62 24.80
C PHE A 247 3.76 4.79 25.01
N ILE A 248 4.50 3.69 25.17
CA ILE A 248 5.95 3.71 25.41
C ILE A 248 6.66 3.40 24.09
N GLN A 249 7.42 4.36 23.57
CA GLN A 249 8.15 4.22 22.30
C GLN A 249 9.44 3.40 22.42
N CYS A 250 9.91 2.92 21.27
CA CYS A 250 11.22 2.28 21.10
C CYS A 250 11.40 1.01 21.97
N VAL A 251 10.34 0.27 22.25
CA VAL A 251 10.43 -0.98 23.01
C VAL A 251 11.08 -2.05 22.13
N GLY A 252 12.35 -2.36 22.41
CA GLY A 252 13.12 -3.30 21.59
C GLY A 252 13.74 -2.71 20.33
N SER A 253 13.90 -1.38 20.27
CA SER A 253 14.60 -0.68 19.20
C SER A 253 15.47 0.42 19.78
N ARG A 254 16.54 0.79 19.06
CA ARG A 254 17.51 1.79 19.52
C ARG A 254 18.07 1.44 20.91
N ASP A 255 18.19 0.15 21.21
CA ASP A 255 18.53 -0.37 22.53
C ASP A 255 19.62 -1.44 22.41
N GLU A 256 20.84 -1.08 22.84
CA GLU A 256 22.02 -1.95 22.76
C GLU A 256 21.88 -3.16 23.70
N HIS A 257 21.15 -3.02 24.81
CA HIS A 257 20.97 -4.10 25.79
C HIS A 257 20.21 -5.31 25.24
N CYS A 258 19.38 -5.13 24.20
CA CYS A 258 18.66 -6.22 23.56
C CYS A 258 19.16 -6.55 22.15
N GLY A 259 20.34 -6.04 21.78
CA GLY A 259 21.00 -6.28 20.48
C GLY A 259 20.38 -5.51 19.30
N ASN A 260 19.34 -4.71 19.53
CA ASN A 260 18.61 -4.01 18.47
C ASN A 260 19.01 -2.53 18.41
N GLU A 261 20.17 -2.26 17.82
CA GLU A 261 20.70 -0.89 17.75
C GLU A 261 20.03 0.00 16.70
N TYR A 262 19.24 -0.58 15.80
CA TYR A 262 18.54 0.12 14.74
C TYR A 262 17.18 0.67 15.18
N CYS A 263 16.61 1.55 14.37
CA CYS A 263 15.26 2.04 14.55
C CYS A 263 14.27 1.23 13.70
N SER A 264 13.14 0.83 14.29
CA SER A 264 12.12 0.07 13.56
C SER A 264 11.26 0.89 12.58
N SER A 265 11.55 2.18 12.42
CA SER A 265 10.97 3.09 11.41
C SER A 265 9.47 3.38 11.48
N VAL A 266 8.65 2.55 12.14
CA VAL A 266 7.19 2.65 12.11
C VAL A 266 6.54 2.98 13.45
N CYS A 267 7.25 2.75 14.58
CA CYS A 267 6.68 2.80 15.93
C CYS A 267 6.12 4.16 16.34
N CYS A 268 6.84 5.23 16.00
CA CYS A 268 6.34 6.59 16.23
C CYS A 268 4.98 6.81 15.55
N MET A 269 4.81 6.33 14.32
CA MET A 269 3.61 6.62 13.53
C MET A 269 2.43 5.73 13.87
N TYR A 270 2.65 4.43 14.12
CA TYR A 270 1.53 3.58 14.52
C TYR A 270 1.00 3.96 15.90
N SER A 271 1.84 4.42 16.84
CA SER A 271 1.33 4.84 18.16
C SER A 271 0.58 6.16 18.09
N ILE A 272 0.99 7.11 17.24
CA ILE A 272 0.17 8.31 16.98
C ILE A 272 -1.19 7.87 16.43
N LYS A 273 -1.21 6.93 15.48
CA LYS A 273 -2.46 6.40 14.92
C LYS A 273 -3.29 5.68 15.97
N GLU A 274 -2.69 4.83 16.80
CA GLU A 274 -3.39 4.14 17.88
C GLU A 274 -3.99 5.13 18.88
N ALA A 275 -3.25 6.17 19.26
CA ALA A 275 -3.77 7.22 20.13
C ALA A 275 -4.94 8.00 19.51
N VAL A 276 -4.85 8.34 18.22
CA VAL A 276 -5.94 9.04 17.50
C VAL A 276 -7.18 8.15 17.41
N ILE A 277 -7.03 6.90 16.94
CA ILE A 277 -8.14 5.96 16.80
C ILE A 277 -8.72 5.60 18.16
N ALA A 278 -7.90 5.51 19.20
CA ALA A 278 -8.38 5.27 20.55
C ALA A 278 -9.35 6.35 21.02
N LYS A 279 -9.00 7.61 20.75
CA LYS A 279 -9.85 8.77 21.08
C LYS A 279 -11.08 8.89 20.17
N GLU A 280 -10.97 8.47 18.92
CA GLU A 280 -12.11 8.40 17.98
C GLU A 280 -13.13 7.35 18.43
N HIS A 281 -12.68 6.16 18.82
CA HIS A 281 -13.56 5.08 19.30
C HIS A 281 -14.11 5.36 20.70
N THR A 282 -13.34 6.03 21.56
CA THR A 282 -13.69 6.23 22.97
C THR A 282 -13.20 7.60 23.45
N SER A 283 -14.05 8.62 23.29
CA SER A 283 -13.70 10.04 23.49
C SER A 283 -13.20 10.42 24.89
N GLN A 284 -13.49 9.61 25.90
CA GLN A 284 -13.02 9.80 27.29
C GLN A 284 -11.54 9.41 27.49
N VAL A 285 -10.94 8.68 26.54
CA VAL A 285 -9.53 8.29 26.61
C VAL A 285 -8.63 9.52 26.43
N LYS A 286 -7.60 9.60 27.26
CA LYS A 286 -6.52 10.59 27.24
C LYS A 286 -5.18 9.89 26.98
N PRO A 287 -4.75 9.81 25.71
CA PRO A 287 -3.47 9.20 25.35
C PRO A 287 -2.27 10.11 25.65
N SER A 288 -1.21 9.53 26.22
CA SER A 288 0.11 10.17 26.36
C SER A 288 1.17 9.28 25.70
N ILE A 289 2.00 9.85 24.82
CA ILE A 289 3.05 9.14 24.09
C ILE A 289 4.41 9.53 24.66
N PHE A 290 5.11 8.56 25.25
CA PHE A 290 6.45 8.71 25.81
C PHE A 290 7.51 8.36 24.76
N PHE A 291 8.36 9.32 24.38
CA PHE A 291 9.29 9.17 23.25
C PHE A 291 10.66 9.85 23.46
N MET A 292 11.65 9.49 22.64
CA MET A 292 12.96 10.16 22.60
C MET A 292 13.05 11.19 21.46
N ASP A 293 12.77 10.73 20.24
CA ASP A 293 12.70 11.54 19.01
C ASP A 293 11.45 11.14 18.24
N MET A 294 10.69 12.11 17.73
CA MET A 294 9.52 11.82 16.91
C MET A 294 9.91 11.66 15.45
N ARG A 295 9.84 10.43 14.92
CA ARG A 295 10.33 10.07 13.57
C ARG A 295 9.22 10.07 12.51
N ALA A 296 8.55 11.21 12.38
CA ALA A 296 7.54 11.46 11.35
C ALA A 296 8.18 11.83 9.99
N PHE A 297 8.94 10.92 9.36
CA PHE A 297 9.79 11.25 8.19
C PHE A 297 9.12 11.06 6.82
N GLY A 298 7.97 10.39 6.76
CA GLY A 298 7.23 10.14 5.52
C GLY A 298 6.45 11.35 5.03
N LYS A 299 5.95 11.27 3.80
CA LYS A 299 5.08 12.29 3.21
C LYS A 299 3.82 12.46 4.10
N GLU A 300 3.53 13.70 4.49
CA GLU A 300 2.43 14.10 5.40
C GLU A 300 2.51 13.54 6.84
N PHE A 301 3.63 12.94 7.25
CA PHE A 301 3.73 12.39 8.61
C PHE A 301 3.83 13.48 9.68
N ASP A 302 4.52 14.60 9.40
CA ASP A 302 4.56 15.73 10.33
C ASP A 302 3.19 16.39 10.47
N GLU A 303 2.44 16.52 9.37
CA GLU A 303 1.08 17.04 9.43
C GLU A 303 0.16 16.13 10.25
N TYR A 304 0.32 14.81 10.12
CA TYR A 304 -0.38 13.83 10.94
C TYR A 304 -0.05 13.97 12.43
N TYR A 305 1.24 14.10 12.77
CA TYR A 305 1.72 14.35 14.13
C TYR A 305 1.16 15.67 14.70
N ASN A 306 1.24 16.76 13.94
CA ASN A 306 0.72 18.06 14.35
C ASN A 306 -0.80 18.02 14.54
N ARG A 307 -1.53 17.28 13.70
CA ARG A 307 -2.98 17.09 13.85
C ARG A 307 -3.31 16.31 15.12
N ALA A 308 -2.57 15.24 15.41
CA ALA A 308 -2.71 14.46 16.64
C ALA A 308 -2.53 15.33 17.90
N GLN A 309 -1.53 16.21 17.91
CA GLN A 309 -1.31 17.14 19.02
C GLN A 309 -2.41 18.22 19.10
N ASN A 310 -2.63 18.95 18.01
CA ASN A 310 -3.42 20.20 18.04
C ASN A 310 -4.94 19.99 17.97
N GLN A 311 -5.40 18.92 17.29
CA GLN A 311 -6.83 18.67 17.10
C GLN A 311 -7.34 17.55 18.00
N TRP A 312 -6.52 16.51 18.21
CA TRP A 312 -6.89 15.37 19.07
C TRP A 312 -6.39 15.52 20.50
N GLY A 313 -5.57 16.52 20.82
CA GLY A 313 -5.09 16.75 22.19
C GLY A 313 -4.35 15.54 22.75
N ILE A 314 -3.58 14.83 21.91
CA ILE A 314 -2.69 13.76 22.35
C ILE A 314 -1.46 14.42 22.98
N GLU A 315 -1.11 13.94 24.18
CA GLU A 315 0.05 14.44 24.90
C GLU A 315 1.31 13.73 24.41
N PHE A 316 2.39 14.49 24.22
CA PHE A 316 3.68 13.98 23.80
C PHE A 316 4.72 14.31 24.84
N VAL A 317 5.16 13.29 25.58
CA VAL A 317 6.12 13.41 26.68
C VAL A 317 7.48 12.94 26.19
N ARG A 318 8.43 13.87 26.08
CA ARG A 318 9.79 13.52 25.63
C ARG A 318 10.58 12.89 26.78
N SER A 319 10.40 11.60 26.99
CA SER A 319 11.16 10.82 27.96
C SER A 319 11.23 9.35 27.57
N ARG A 320 12.38 8.72 27.82
CA ARG A 320 12.46 7.25 27.83
C ARG A 320 12.00 6.78 29.20
N VAL A 321 10.88 6.07 29.25
CA VAL A 321 10.33 5.51 30.49
C VAL A 321 11.37 4.59 31.15
N ALA A 322 11.59 4.81 32.44
CA ALA A 322 12.55 4.05 33.25
C ALA A 322 11.95 2.72 33.74
N ALA A 323 10.71 2.74 34.24
CA ALA A 323 10.02 1.55 34.75
C ALA A 323 8.50 1.73 34.82
N VAL A 324 7.78 0.62 34.80
CA VAL A 324 6.34 0.52 35.06
C VAL A 324 6.12 -0.40 36.28
N THR A 325 5.23 0.00 37.18
CA THR A 325 4.82 -0.81 38.35
C THR A 325 3.30 -0.85 38.47
N GLU A 326 2.73 -1.96 38.92
CA GLU A 326 1.27 -2.12 39.09
C GLU A 326 0.85 -1.87 40.55
N ASP A 327 -0.25 -1.15 40.76
CA ASP A 327 -0.97 -1.17 42.04
C ASP A 327 -1.76 -2.49 42.17
N PRO A 328 -1.46 -3.33 43.17
CA PRO A 328 -2.05 -4.67 43.27
C PRO A 328 -3.57 -4.66 43.50
N LYS A 329 -4.15 -3.54 43.99
CA LYS A 329 -5.59 -3.39 44.27
C LYS A 329 -6.36 -2.90 43.06
N THR A 330 -5.90 -1.82 42.43
CA THR A 330 -6.64 -1.17 41.32
C THR A 330 -6.24 -1.71 39.95
N LYS A 331 -5.09 -2.41 39.87
CA LYS A 331 -4.44 -2.83 38.62
C LYS A 331 -4.00 -1.67 37.72
N ASN A 332 -4.01 -0.44 38.24
CA ASN A 332 -3.46 0.72 37.54
C ASN A 332 -1.92 0.64 37.52
N LEU A 333 -1.33 1.34 36.56
CA LEU A 333 0.09 1.28 36.23
C LEU A 333 0.74 2.63 36.52
N LYS A 334 1.76 2.64 37.37
CA LYS A 334 2.59 3.81 37.66
C LYS A 334 3.83 3.80 36.77
N ILE A 335 4.01 4.88 36.02
CA ILE A 335 5.11 5.07 35.07
C ILE A 335 6.12 6.04 35.66
N LYS A 336 7.39 5.63 35.72
CA LYS A 336 8.51 6.48 36.14
C LYS A 336 9.26 7.00 34.93
N TYR A 337 9.39 8.32 34.83
CA TYR A 337 10.06 8.99 33.72
C TYR A 337 10.72 10.29 34.20
N VAL A 338 11.49 10.95 33.33
CA VAL A 338 12.11 12.25 33.61
C VAL A 338 11.51 13.31 32.71
N GLU A 339 11.13 14.45 33.27
CA GLU A 339 10.66 15.61 32.52
C GLU A 339 11.32 16.87 33.08
N ASN A 340 11.89 17.70 32.22
CA ASN A 340 12.63 18.92 32.61
C ASN A 340 13.75 18.66 33.64
N GLY A 341 14.39 17.50 33.55
CA GLY A 341 15.45 17.09 34.47
C GLY A 341 14.97 16.56 35.82
N GLU A 342 13.66 16.55 36.08
CA GLU A 342 13.07 16.07 37.33
C GLU A 342 12.42 14.69 37.16
N PRO A 343 12.62 13.74 38.09
CA PRO A 343 11.92 12.47 38.06
C PRO A 343 10.43 12.67 38.36
N LYS A 344 9.58 12.11 37.52
CA LYS A 344 8.12 12.09 37.67
C LYS A 344 7.59 10.67 37.77
N GLU A 345 6.49 10.54 38.49
CA GLU A 345 5.68 9.32 38.55
C GLU A 345 4.22 9.70 38.27
N GLU A 346 3.61 9.02 37.31
CA GLU A 346 2.20 9.23 36.94
C GLU A 346 1.48 7.90 36.78
N GLU A 347 0.20 7.88 37.16
CA GLU A 347 -0.67 6.71 37.08
C GLU A 347 -1.50 6.69 35.79
N PHE A 348 -1.56 5.52 35.15
CA PHE A 348 -2.31 5.20 33.94
C PHE A 348 -3.13 3.93 34.16
N GLN A 349 -4.27 3.80 33.49
CA GLN A 349 -5.07 2.57 33.56
C GLN A 349 -4.62 1.51 32.55
N MET A 350 -3.87 1.91 31.52
CA MET A 350 -3.36 1.00 30.50
C MET A 350 -2.04 1.50 29.93
N VAL A 351 -1.13 0.58 29.61
CA VAL A 351 0.14 0.86 28.93
C VAL A 351 0.21 0.05 27.65
N VAL A 352 0.54 0.73 26.55
CA VAL A 352 0.79 0.13 25.25
C VAL A 352 2.27 0.24 24.93
N LEU A 353 2.93 -0.89 24.74
CA LEU A 353 4.33 -0.98 24.38
C LEU A 353 4.47 -0.95 22.86
N ALA A 354 5.06 0.11 22.32
CA ALA A 354 5.36 0.21 20.90
C ALA A 354 6.56 -0.68 20.56
N VAL A 355 6.26 -1.97 20.29
CA VAL A 355 7.25 -3.01 20.03
C VAL A 355 7.94 -2.85 18.67
N GLY A 356 9.26 -3.00 18.67
CA GLY A 356 10.09 -2.95 17.46
C GLY A 356 9.86 -4.13 16.52
N LEU A 357 10.33 -3.97 15.29
CA LEU A 357 10.39 -5.03 14.27
C LEU A 357 11.74 -5.74 14.30
N ARG A 358 11.72 -7.07 14.20
CA ARG A 358 12.87 -7.97 14.11
C ARG A 358 12.83 -8.78 12.81
N PRO A 359 13.97 -9.32 12.33
CA PRO A 359 13.93 -10.27 11.24
C PRO A 359 13.05 -11.48 11.61
N PRO A 360 12.42 -12.16 10.64
CA PRO A 360 11.67 -13.39 10.88
C PRO A 360 12.52 -14.43 11.60
N ALA A 361 11.93 -15.20 12.52
CA ALA A 361 12.63 -16.21 13.31
C ALA A 361 13.29 -17.30 12.44
N ASP A 362 12.80 -17.53 11.22
CA ASP A 362 13.37 -18.47 10.25
C ASP A 362 14.36 -17.85 9.24
N ALA A 363 14.76 -16.59 9.43
CA ALA A 363 15.65 -15.87 8.52
C ALA A 363 16.98 -16.60 8.24
N GLU A 364 17.62 -17.15 9.28
CA GLU A 364 18.88 -17.91 9.13
C GLU A 364 18.68 -19.19 8.32
N ASN A 365 17.58 -19.90 8.58
CA ASN A 365 17.25 -21.11 7.84
C ASN A 365 16.96 -20.78 6.36
N LEU A 366 16.20 -19.72 6.10
CA LEU A 366 15.90 -19.24 4.76
C LEU A 366 17.18 -18.82 4.03
N SER A 367 18.07 -18.09 4.69
CA SER A 367 19.41 -17.70 4.18
C SER A 367 20.25 -18.93 3.80
N ARG A 368 20.26 -19.97 4.63
CA ARG A 368 20.97 -21.23 4.36
C ARG A 368 20.41 -21.97 3.15
N ILE A 369 19.08 -22.12 3.07
CA ILE A 369 18.39 -22.83 1.99
C ILE A 369 18.54 -22.07 0.65
N MET A 370 18.34 -20.76 0.69
CA MET A 370 18.38 -19.88 -0.48
C MET A 370 19.80 -19.41 -0.82
N LYS A 371 20.80 -19.67 0.02
CA LYS A 371 22.22 -19.35 -0.18
C LYS A 371 22.48 -17.84 -0.42
N PHE A 372 21.83 -16.95 0.35
CA PHE A 372 22.11 -15.50 0.38
C PHE A 372 22.60 -15.06 1.77
N ARG A 373 23.20 -13.87 1.87
CA ARG A 373 23.74 -13.31 3.14
C ARG A 373 22.70 -12.48 3.89
N LEU A 374 22.71 -12.61 5.22
CA LEU A 374 22.06 -11.68 6.13
C LEU A 374 23.05 -10.56 6.51
N ASN A 375 22.53 -9.41 6.93
CA ASN A 375 23.32 -8.35 7.55
C ASN A 375 23.51 -8.65 9.05
N ASP A 376 24.29 -7.80 9.75
CA ASP A 376 24.61 -7.97 11.17
C ASP A 376 23.38 -7.92 12.09
N ASP A 377 22.25 -7.40 11.61
CA ASP A 377 20.99 -7.33 12.33
C ASP A 377 20.03 -8.50 11.98
N GLY A 378 20.46 -9.46 11.15
CA GLY A 378 19.70 -10.64 10.73
C GLY A 378 18.69 -10.43 9.60
N PHE A 379 18.65 -9.25 8.98
CA PHE A 379 17.83 -8.96 7.79
C PHE A 379 18.55 -9.37 6.50
N ALA A 380 17.83 -9.52 5.39
CA ALA A 380 18.47 -9.78 4.10
C ALA A 380 19.47 -8.66 3.74
N GLN A 381 20.71 -9.04 3.43
CA GLN A 381 21.74 -8.06 3.10
C GLN A 381 21.49 -7.49 1.70
N THR A 382 21.36 -6.17 1.62
CA THR A 382 21.26 -5.38 0.39
C THR A 382 22.31 -4.26 0.39
N THR A 383 22.47 -3.55 -0.73
CA THR A 383 23.36 -2.38 -0.81
C THR A 383 22.56 -1.11 -1.16
N VAL A 384 23.17 0.06 -1.00
CA VAL A 384 22.51 1.34 -1.31
C VAL A 384 22.05 1.40 -2.78
N PHE A 385 22.83 0.83 -3.70
CA PHE A 385 22.53 0.85 -5.13
C PHE A 385 21.74 -0.35 -5.63
N ASN A 386 21.66 -1.43 -4.83
CA ASN A 386 20.86 -2.62 -5.14
C ASN A 386 19.93 -2.96 -3.95
N PRO A 387 18.93 -2.10 -3.66
CA PRO A 387 18.13 -2.16 -2.44
C PRO A 387 17.14 -3.33 -2.37
N VAL A 388 16.90 -4.01 -3.51
CA VAL A 388 15.94 -5.12 -3.65
C VAL A 388 16.59 -6.43 -4.10
N GLU A 389 17.92 -6.45 -4.20
CA GLU A 389 18.67 -7.64 -4.63
C GLU A 389 19.38 -8.27 -3.43
N THR A 390 19.36 -9.60 -3.35
CA THR A 390 20.16 -10.31 -2.35
C THR A 390 21.58 -10.54 -2.86
N SER A 391 22.45 -11.11 -2.03
CA SER A 391 23.79 -11.52 -2.47
C SER A 391 23.80 -12.68 -3.48
N ARG A 392 22.68 -13.36 -3.74
CA ARG A 392 22.56 -14.44 -4.74
C ARG A 392 21.81 -13.94 -5.97
N PRO A 393 22.44 -13.91 -7.16
CA PRO A 393 21.78 -13.51 -8.40
C PRO A 393 20.51 -14.33 -8.67
N GLY A 394 19.46 -13.66 -9.16
CA GLY A 394 18.15 -14.27 -9.42
C GLY A 394 17.25 -14.43 -8.18
N ILE A 395 17.76 -14.10 -6.98
CA ILE A 395 16.97 -14.02 -5.74
C ILE A 395 16.91 -12.57 -5.26
N PHE A 396 15.70 -12.06 -5.15
CA PHE A 396 15.38 -10.69 -4.80
C PHE A 396 14.69 -10.63 -3.43
N VAL A 397 14.64 -9.45 -2.82
CA VAL A 397 13.98 -9.22 -1.53
C VAL A 397 13.12 -7.97 -1.59
N GLY A 398 11.94 -8.02 -1.00
CA GLY A 398 11.04 -6.87 -0.89
C GLY A 398 10.36 -6.81 0.48
N GLY A 399 10.15 -5.59 0.97
CA GLY A 399 9.39 -5.35 2.19
C GLY A 399 10.23 -5.43 3.47
N ALA A 400 9.58 -5.67 4.60
CA ALA A 400 10.21 -5.55 5.92
C ALA A 400 11.41 -6.49 6.16
N PHE A 401 11.61 -7.51 5.32
CA PHE A 401 12.75 -8.44 5.44
C PHE A 401 14.09 -7.83 4.98
N SER A 402 14.08 -6.79 4.14
CA SER A 402 15.33 -6.07 3.79
C SER A 402 15.67 -4.98 4.82
N SER A 403 14.67 -4.46 5.54
CA SER A 403 14.83 -3.50 6.65
C SER A 403 13.46 -3.12 7.25
N PRO A 404 13.40 -2.65 8.51
CA PRO A 404 12.16 -2.14 9.11
C PRO A 404 11.60 -0.93 8.35
N LYS A 405 10.35 -1.03 7.89
CA LYS A 405 9.69 0.00 7.07
C LYS A 405 8.17 -0.10 7.10
N ASP A 406 7.52 0.93 6.58
CA ASP A 406 6.07 1.03 6.49
C ASP A 406 5.50 0.38 5.21
N ILE A 407 4.16 0.40 5.09
CA ILE A 407 3.43 -0.18 3.96
C ILE A 407 3.83 0.41 2.59
N PRO A 408 3.89 1.75 2.37
CA PRO A 408 4.22 2.27 1.05
C PRO A 408 5.61 1.90 0.59
N MET A 409 6.60 1.97 1.47
CA MET A 409 7.95 1.52 1.13
C MET A 409 7.98 0.02 0.86
N THR A 410 7.22 -0.77 1.63
CA THR A 410 7.05 -2.21 1.41
C THR A 410 6.45 -2.53 0.04
N VAL A 411 5.40 -1.82 -0.35
CA VAL A 411 4.74 -1.97 -1.67
C VAL A 411 5.69 -1.55 -2.79
N ALA A 412 6.41 -0.44 -2.63
CA ALA A 412 7.38 0.01 -3.62
C ALA A 412 8.54 -0.99 -3.78
N GLU A 413 9.15 -1.46 -2.69
CA GLU A 413 10.22 -2.48 -2.79
C GLU A 413 9.73 -3.80 -3.38
N ALA A 414 8.51 -4.22 -3.06
CA ALA A 414 7.93 -5.43 -3.62
C ALA A 414 7.74 -5.34 -5.14
N SER A 415 7.21 -4.21 -5.63
CA SER A 415 7.17 -3.91 -7.06
C SER A 415 8.59 -3.79 -7.65
N GLY A 416 9.54 -3.19 -6.93
CA GLY A 416 10.92 -3.09 -7.38
C GLY A 416 11.61 -4.46 -7.55
N ALA A 417 11.38 -5.38 -6.61
CA ALA A 417 11.85 -6.76 -6.70
C ALA A 417 11.21 -7.50 -7.89
N ALA A 418 9.93 -7.23 -8.19
CA ALA A 418 9.25 -7.76 -9.37
C ALA A 418 9.88 -7.26 -10.68
N ALA A 419 10.20 -5.96 -10.79
CA ALA A 419 10.90 -5.43 -11.97
C ALA A 419 12.23 -6.15 -12.22
N LYS A 420 13.05 -6.30 -11.18
CA LYS A 420 14.34 -7.00 -11.26
C LYS A 420 14.19 -8.49 -11.61
N ALA A 421 13.24 -9.15 -10.96
CA ALA A 421 12.91 -10.55 -11.27
C ALA A 421 12.49 -10.72 -12.73
N GLY A 422 11.64 -9.82 -13.24
CA GLY A 422 11.21 -9.78 -14.64
C GLY A 422 12.34 -9.48 -15.62
N GLY A 423 13.29 -8.61 -15.26
CA GLY A 423 14.50 -8.35 -16.06
C GLY A 423 15.35 -9.60 -16.30
N VAL A 424 15.49 -10.46 -15.29
CA VAL A 424 16.23 -11.73 -15.43
C VAL A 424 15.58 -12.67 -16.44
N ILE A 425 14.25 -12.77 -16.45
CA ILE A 425 13.49 -13.76 -17.23
C ILE A 425 12.69 -13.17 -18.40
N ALA A 426 13.02 -11.95 -18.83
CA ALA A 426 12.27 -11.20 -19.83
C ALA A 426 12.01 -11.98 -21.14
N THR A 427 13.01 -12.75 -21.60
CA THR A 427 12.91 -13.55 -22.83
C THR A 427 11.97 -14.76 -22.72
N ALA A 428 11.56 -15.14 -21.51
CA ALA A 428 10.62 -16.22 -21.24
C ALA A 428 9.22 -15.71 -20.87
N ARG A 429 8.96 -14.40 -20.96
CA ARG A 429 7.64 -13.81 -20.72
C ARG A 429 6.59 -14.47 -21.63
N GLY A 430 5.43 -14.78 -21.07
CA GLY A 430 4.33 -15.40 -21.81
C GLY A 430 4.46 -16.91 -22.03
N THR A 431 5.59 -17.56 -21.71
CA THR A 431 5.81 -18.97 -22.04
C THR A 431 5.01 -19.95 -21.16
N LEU A 432 4.65 -19.56 -19.94
CA LEU A 432 3.94 -20.40 -18.96
C LEU A 432 2.63 -19.80 -18.46
N VAL A 433 2.22 -18.65 -19.01
CA VAL A 433 0.89 -18.08 -18.70
C VAL A 433 -0.18 -18.79 -19.51
N THR A 434 -1.35 -18.90 -18.92
CA THR A 434 -2.53 -19.46 -19.58
C THR A 434 -3.53 -18.34 -19.84
N LYS A 435 -4.05 -18.27 -21.08
CA LYS A 435 -5.15 -17.36 -21.41
C LYS A 435 -6.47 -18.04 -21.04
N LYS A 436 -7.32 -17.33 -20.32
CA LYS A 436 -8.67 -17.81 -20.02
C LYS A 436 -9.54 -17.63 -21.25
N GLU A 437 -10.06 -18.72 -21.80
CA GLU A 437 -11.00 -18.71 -22.92
C GLU A 437 -12.44 -18.65 -22.39
N TYR A 438 -13.24 -17.77 -22.98
CA TYR A 438 -14.67 -17.64 -22.68
C TYR A 438 -15.49 -18.20 -23.84
N PRO A 439 -16.68 -18.79 -23.59
CA PRO A 439 -17.59 -19.15 -24.65
C PRO A 439 -18.06 -17.91 -25.42
N LYS A 440 -18.56 -18.12 -26.65
CA LYS A 440 -19.15 -17.05 -27.46
C LYS A 440 -20.30 -16.37 -26.70
N GLU A 441 -20.30 -15.04 -26.69
CA GLU A 441 -21.36 -14.26 -26.07
C GLU A 441 -22.71 -14.54 -26.72
N ILE A 442 -23.72 -14.77 -25.88
CA ILE A 442 -25.11 -15.01 -26.25
C ILE A 442 -25.77 -13.64 -26.42
N SER A 443 -26.29 -13.35 -27.61
CA SER A 443 -27.07 -12.12 -27.81
C SER A 443 -28.38 -12.18 -27.02
N VAL A 444 -28.67 -11.08 -26.32
CA VAL A 444 -29.88 -10.87 -25.53
C VAL A 444 -30.75 -9.75 -26.10
N GLU A 445 -30.39 -9.23 -27.27
CA GLU A 445 -31.08 -8.12 -27.92
C GLU A 445 -32.53 -8.51 -28.27
N GLY A 446 -33.47 -7.61 -27.97
CA GLY A 446 -34.91 -7.83 -28.20
C GLY A 446 -35.57 -8.89 -27.32
N GLN A 447 -34.84 -9.54 -26.41
CA GLN A 447 -35.40 -10.55 -25.51
C GLN A 447 -35.99 -9.90 -24.25
N GLU A 448 -37.10 -10.45 -23.75
CA GLU A 448 -37.64 -10.07 -22.44
C GLU A 448 -36.63 -10.42 -21.32
N PRO A 449 -36.44 -9.57 -20.29
CA PRO A 449 -35.59 -9.89 -19.15
C PRO A 449 -36.03 -11.19 -18.46
N ARG A 450 -35.06 -12.04 -18.18
CA ARG A 450 -35.17 -13.32 -17.48
C ARG A 450 -34.08 -13.38 -16.42
N ILE A 451 -34.45 -13.05 -15.20
CA ILE A 451 -33.51 -12.78 -14.10
C ILE A 451 -33.41 -13.99 -13.18
N GLY A 452 -32.17 -14.41 -12.90
CA GLY A 452 -31.87 -15.33 -11.80
C GLY A 452 -31.36 -14.57 -10.58
N VAL A 453 -32.03 -14.73 -9.43
CA VAL A 453 -31.65 -14.10 -8.17
C VAL A 453 -31.04 -15.13 -7.22
N PHE A 454 -29.81 -14.90 -6.79
CA PHE A 454 -29.09 -15.81 -5.89
C PHE A 454 -28.82 -15.11 -4.55
N VAL A 455 -29.51 -15.53 -3.49
CA VAL A 455 -29.44 -14.91 -2.17
C VAL A 455 -28.47 -15.68 -1.27
N CYS A 456 -27.42 -15.02 -0.81
CA CYS A 456 -26.34 -15.65 -0.03
C CYS A 456 -26.65 -15.62 1.47
N HIS A 457 -26.43 -16.74 2.16
CA HIS A 457 -26.35 -16.77 3.63
C HIS A 457 -25.00 -16.26 4.16
N CYS A 458 -23.93 -16.45 3.38
CA CYS A 458 -22.55 -16.18 3.80
C CYS A 458 -22.26 -16.83 5.17
N GLY A 459 -22.77 -18.05 5.37
CA GLY A 459 -22.85 -18.70 6.67
C GLY A 459 -23.77 -17.95 7.61
N VAL A 460 -23.21 -17.48 8.72
CA VAL A 460 -23.94 -16.68 9.71
C VAL A 460 -23.81 -15.18 9.47
N ASN A 461 -22.94 -14.73 8.56
CA ASN A 461 -22.71 -13.30 8.35
C ASN A 461 -23.95 -12.57 7.82
N ILE A 462 -24.73 -13.22 6.96
CA ILE A 462 -26.04 -12.72 6.50
C ILE A 462 -27.13 -13.54 7.17
N GLY A 463 -27.06 -14.87 7.07
CA GLY A 463 -28.08 -15.79 7.57
C GLY A 463 -28.29 -15.78 9.09
N GLY A 464 -27.35 -15.22 9.87
CA GLY A 464 -27.50 -15.05 11.32
C GLY A 464 -28.36 -13.85 11.72
N VAL A 465 -28.62 -12.91 10.81
CA VAL A 465 -29.39 -11.68 11.08
C VAL A 465 -30.57 -11.55 10.11
N VAL A 466 -30.30 -11.70 8.81
CA VAL A 466 -31.30 -11.62 7.75
C VAL A 466 -31.95 -12.99 7.58
N LYS A 467 -33.28 -13.04 7.54
CA LYS A 467 -34.01 -14.25 7.18
C LYS A 467 -33.95 -14.50 5.68
N VAL A 468 -32.83 -15.04 5.21
CA VAL A 468 -32.54 -15.30 3.80
C VAL A 468 -33.63 -16.09 3.07
N PRO A 469 -34.28 -17.12 3.66
CA PRO A 469 -35.42 -17.78 3.01
C PRO A 469 -36.56 -16.81 2.66
N GLU A 470 -36.89 -15.88 3.56
CA GLU A 470 -37.95 -14.89 3.29
C GLU A 470 -37.56 -13.90 2.19
N VAL A 471 -36.29 -13.52 2.10
CA VAL A 471 -35.78 -12.65 1.02
C VAL A 471 -35.84 -13.38 -0.32
N THR A 472 -35.55 -14.69 -0.32
CA THR A 472 -35.58 -15.53 -1.52
C THR A 472 -37.00 -15.72 -2.05
N GLU A 473 -37.96 -16.07 -1.18
CA GLU A 473 -39.36 -16.18 -1.56
C GLU A 473 -39.92 -14.84 -2.06
N TYR A 474 -39.52 -13.74 -1.41
CA TYR A 474 -39.85 -12.40 -1.88
C TYR A 474 -39.31 -12.11 -3.29
N ALA A 475 -38.05 -12.46 -3.56
CA ALA A 475 -37.43 -12.24 -4.87
C ALA A 475 -38.21 -12.93 -6.01
N LYS A 476 -38.80 -14.12 -5.76
CA LYS A 476 -39.64 -14.83 -6.75
C LYS A 476 -40.90 -14.06 -7.16
N THR A 477 -41.36 -13.12 -6.33
CA THR A 477 -42.57 -12.32 -6.63
C THR A 477 -42.28 -11.10 -7.50
N LEU A 478 -41.00 -10.79 -7.74
CA LEU A 478 -40.59 -9.60 -8.47
C LEU A 478 -40.73 -9.79 -9.99
N PRO A 479 -41.04 -8.74 -10.76
CA PRO A 479 -41.14 -8.82 -12.21
C PRO A 479 -39.89 -9.39 -12.86
N ASN A 480 -40.08 -10.24 -13.88
CA ASN A 480 -39.02 -10.87 -14.68
C ASN A 480 -38.08 -11.82 -13.92
N VAL A 481 -38.27 -12.06 -12.62
CA VAL A 481 -37.53 -13.09 -11.88
C VAL A 481 -38.09 -14.46 -12.21
N VAL A 482 -37.34 -15.23 -13.01
CA VAL A 482 -37.73 -16.58 -13.43
C VAL A 482 -37.13 -17.66 -12.52
N TYR A 483 -36.11 -17.29 -11.75
CA TYR A 483 -35.45 -18.17 -10.78
C TYR A 483 -34.99 -17.36 -9.58
N ALA A 484 -35.26 -17.86 -8.38
CA ALA A 484 -34.59 -17.37 -7.19
C ALA A 484 -34.25 -18.53 -6.26
N GLU A 485 -33.04 -18.52 -5.74
CA GLU A 485 -32.57 -19.50 -4.78
C GLU A 485 -31.74 -18.88 -3.67
N GLN A 486 -31.68 -19.59 -2.55
CA GLN A 486 -30.75 -19.30 -1.47
C GLN A 486 -29.59 -20.28 -1.51
N ASN A 487 -28.38 -19.76 -1.33
CA ASN A 487 -27.17 -20.56 -1.25
C ASN A 487 -26.41 -20.24 0.03
N LEU A 488 -25.73 -21.24 0.58
CA LEU A 488 -24.96 -21.03 1.79
C LEU A 488 -23.79 -20.05 1.55
N TYR A 489 -23.11 -20.20 0.39
CA TYR A 489 -22.07 -19.30 -0.10
C TYR A 489 -22.17 -19.14 -1.61
N THR A 490 -22.70 -18.02 -2.09
CA THR A 490 -22.87 -17.82 -3.53
C THR A 490 -21.54 -17.72 -4.29
N CYS A 491 -20.46 -17.27 -3.63
CA CYS A 491 -19.12 -17.19 -4.22
C CYS A 491 -18.35 -18.52 -4.27
N SER A 492 -18.91 -19.60 -3.72
CA SER A 492 -18.30 -20.93 -3.77
C SER A 492 -18.24 -21.48 -5.19
N GLN A 493 -17.29 -22.37 -5.46
CA GLN A 493 -17.11 -22.94 -6.81
C GLN A 493 -18.34 -23.74 -7.25
N ASP A 494 -18.91 -24.55 -6.36
CA ASP A 494 -20.14 -25.32 -6.61
C ASP A 494 -21.31 -24.40 -6.97
N THR A 495 -21.46 -23.27 -6.27
CA THR A 495 -22.53 -22.33 -6.61
C THR A 495 -22.25 -21.56 -7.89
N GLN A 496 -20.98 -21.24 -8.21
CA GLN A 496 -20.63 -20.65 -9.50
C GLN A 496 -20.96 -21.59 -10.67
N GLU A 497 -20.64 -22.89 -10.56
CA GLU A 497 -21.06 -23.89 -11.56
C GLU A 497 -22.59 -23.93 -11.68
N LYS A 498 -23.30 -23.93 -10.55
CA LYS A 498 -24.76 -23.91 -10.53
C LYS A 498 -25.36 -22.66 -11.18
N ILE A 499 -24.76 -21.48 -10.97
CA ILE A 499 -25.16 -20.24 -11.66
C ILE A 499 -25.02 -20.45 -13.18
N LYS A 500 -23.89 -20.99 -13.65
CA LYS A 500 -23.65 -21.25 -15.07
C LYS A 500 -24.65 -22.26 -15.65
N GLU A 501 -24.96 -23.32 -14.91
CA GLU A 501 -25.99 -24.30 -15.29
C GLU A 501 -27.37 -23.64 -15.41
N LYS A 502 -27.79 -22.87 -14.40
CA LYS A 502 -29.11 -22.21 -14.40
C LYS A 502 -29.24 -21.13 -15.46
N VAL A 503 -28.15 -20.41 -15.77
CA VAL A 503 -28.11 -19.49 -16.91
C VAL A 503 -28.47 -20.21 -18.21
N LYS A 504 -27.88 -21.39 -18.44
CA LYS A 504 -28.14 -22.19 -19.65
C LYS A 504 -29.52 -22.87 -19.63
N GLU A 505 -29.87 -23.53 -18.54
CA GLU A 505 -31.11 -24.31 -18.37
C GLU A 505 -32.35 -23.43 -18.48
N LEU A 506 -32.38 -22.30 -17.76
CA LEU A 506 -33.55 -21.42 -17.66
C LEU A 506 -33.50 -20.27 -18.67
N LYS A 507 -32.45 -20.24 -19.52
CA LYS A 507 -32.16 -19.16 -20.46
C LYS A 507 -32.21 -17.81 -19.75
N LEU A 508 -31.50 -17.72 -18.62
CA LEU A 508 -31.36 -16.44 -17.92
C LEU A 508 -30.54 -15.51 -18.80
N ASN A 509 -30.95 -14.26 -18.89
CA ASN A 509 -30.20 -13.22 -19.59
C ASN A 509 -29.75 -12.10 -18.64
N ARG A 510 -30.09 -12.18 -17.36
CA ARG A 510 -29.63 -11.29 -16.29
C ARG A 510 -29.40 -12.10 -15.01
N VAL A 511 -28.39 -11.72 -14.23
CA VAL A 511 -28.11 -12.37 -12.94
C VAL A 511 -27.98 -11.32 -11.84
N VAL A 512 -28.70 -11.53 -10.74
CA VAL A 512 -28.61 -10.72 -9.53
C VAL A 512 -28.07 -11.59 -8.40
N VAL A 513 -27.01 -11.13 -7.73
CA VAL A 513 -26.52 -11.78 -6.51
C VAL A 513 -26.72 -10.87 -5.31
N ALA A 514 -27.50 -11.34 -4.33
CA ALA A 514 -27.70 -10.64 -3.06
C ALA A 514 -26.72 -11.19 -2.02
N SER A 515 -25.61 -10.48 -1.79
CA SER A 515 -24.55 -10.95 -0.88
C SER A 515 -23.73 -9.81 -0.26
N CYS A 516 -22.41 -9.78 -0.49
CA CYS A 516 -21.46 -8.81 0.07
C CYS A 516 -21.30 -7.56 -0.81
N THR A 517 -20.21 -6.82 -0.62
CA THR A 517 -19.86 -5.66 -1.43
C THR A 517 -19.46 -6.01 -2.87
N PRO A 518 -19.89 -5.24 -3.89
CA PRO A 518 -19.44 -5.39 -5.28
C PRO A 518 -17.93 -5.20 -5.43
N ARG A 519 -17.31 -4.36 -4.60
CA ARG A 519 -15.86 -4.10 -4.60
C ARG A 519 -15.01 -5.38 -4.45
N THR A 520 -15.56 -6.45 -3.90
CA THR A 520 -14.83 -7.70 -3.66
C THR A 520 -15.22 -8.81 -4.63
N HIS A 521 -16.51 -8.94 -4.98
CA HIS A 521 -17.03 -10.13 -5.67
C HIS A 521 -17.75 -9.85 -6.99
N GLU A 522 -18.00 -8.59 -7.37
CA GLU A 522 -18.59 -8.30 -8.67
C GLU A 522 -17.74 -8.85 -9.83
N PRO A 523 -16.42 -8.65 -9.89
CA PRO A 523 -15.60 -9.26 -10.95
C PRO A 523 -15.65 -10.80 -10.96
N LEU A 524 -15.89 -11.45 -9.83
CA LEU A 524 -16.06 -12.91 -9.78
C LEU A 524 -17.34 -13.32 -10.50
N PHE A 525 -18.45 -12.71 -10.15
CA PHE A 525 -19.75 -13.08 -10.70
C PHE A 525 -19.89 -12.63 -12.16
N GLN A 526 -19.32 -11.49 -12.54
CA GLN A 526 -19.17 -11.09 -13.94
C GLN A 526 -18.40 -12.15 -14.74
N ASN A 527 -17.26 -12.64 -14.22
CA ASN A 527 -16.53 -13.73 -14.85
C ASN A 527 -17.33 -15.05 -14.87
N THR A 528 -18.10 -15.35 -13.82
CA THR A 528 -18.95 -16.54 -13.74
C THR A 528 -20.01 -16.54 -14.84
N ILE A 529 -20.71 -15.41 -15.04
CA ILE A 529 -21.73 -15.32 -16.09
C ILE A 529 -21.11 -15.26 -17.50
N ARG A 530 -19.90 -14.70 -17.63
CA ARG A 530 -19.12 -14.72 -18.87
C ARG A 530 -18.73 -16.14 -19.27
N GLU A 531 -18.38 -17.00 -18.31
CA GLU A 531 -18.18 -18.45 -18.53
C GLU A 531 -19.46 -19.20 -18.92
N ALA A 532 -20.64 -18.63 -18.68
CA ALA A 532 -21.91 -19.16 -19.18
C ALA A 532 -22.29 -18.60 -20.56
N GLY A 533 -21.54 -17.62 -21.09
CA GLY A 533 -21.80 -16.95 -22.36
C GLY A 533 -22.60 -15.65 -22.23
N LEU A 534 -22.89 -15.14 -21.03
CA LEU A 534 -23.53 -13.84 -20.88
C LEU A 534 -22.50 -12.70 -20.84
N ASN A 535 -22.88 -11.55 -21.36
CA ASN A 535 -22.11 -10.33 -21.22
C ASN A 535 -21.93 -9.97 -19.72
N PRO A 536 -20.71 -9.62 -19.27
CA PRO A 536 -20.45 -9.35 -17.85
C PRO A 536 -21.26 -8.18 -17.28
N TYR A 537 -21.70 -7.23 -18.11
CA TYR A 537 -22.49 -6.07 -17.68
C TYR A 537 -23.99 -6.36 -17.52
N LEU A 538 -24.41 -7.63 -17.70
CA LEU A 538 -25.76 -8.13 -17.41
C LEU A 538 -25.89 -8.69 -15.98
N PHE A 539 -24.90 -8.39 -15.14
CA PHE A 539 -24.84 -8.74 -13.73
C PHE A 539 -25.14 -7.52 -12.85
N GLU A 540 -25.88 -7.71 -11.75
CA GLU A 540 -26.08 -6.70 -10.71
C GLU A 540 -25.90 -7.32 -9.32
N MET A 541 -25.40 -6.54 -8.36
CA MET A 541 -25.17 -7.00 -7.00
C MET A 541 -25.98 -6.22 -5.97
N ALA A 542 -26.75 -6.92 -5.13
CA ALA A 542 -27.41 -6.35 -3.97
C ALA A 542 -26.55 -6.60 -2.71
N ASN A 543 -25.99 -5.54 -2.13
CA ASN A 543 -25.16 -5.65 -0.93
C ASN A 543 -26.02 -5.76 0.34
N ILE A 544 -26.34 -6.99 0.75
CA ILE A 544 -27.17 -7.28 1.94
C ILE A 544 -26.33 -7.68 3.16
N ARG A 545 -24.99 -7.59 3.08
CA ARG A 545 -24.08 -7.88 4.19
C ARG A 545 -23.52 -6.60 4.79
N ASP A 546 -22.60 -5.97 4.07
CA ASP A 546 -21.84 -4.81 4.53
C ASP A 546 -22.77 -3.59 4.72
N GLN A 547 -23.80 -3.46 3.87
CA GLN A 547 -24.81 -2.39 3.97
C GLN A 547 -26.09 -2.81 4.73
N CYS A 548 -26.16 -4.04 5.26
CA CYS A 548 -27.36 -4.52 5.95
C CYS A 548 -27.04 -5.43 7.14
N SER A 549 -26.81 -6.73 6.95
CA SER A 549 -26.74 -7.68 8.06
C SER A 549 -25.71 -7.33 9.14
N TRP A 550 -24.53 -6.84 8.77
CA TRP A 550 -23.46 -6.49 9.73
C TRP A 550 -23.75 -5.25 10.55
N ILE A 551 -24.51 -4.29 10.02
CA ILE A 551 -24.80 -3.02 10.71
C ILE A 551 -26.17 -3.02 11.41
N HIS A 552 -27.00 -4.05 11.17
CA HIS A 552 -28.35 -4.20 11.75
C HIS A 552 -28.50 -5.49 12.55
N MET A 553 -27.43 -5.97 13.18
CA MET A 553 -27.41 -7.26 13.88
C MET A 553 -28.42 -7.36 15.04
N HIS A 554 -28.81 -6.22 15.62
CA HIS A 554 -29.81 -6.15 16.69
C HIS A 554 -31.25 -5.92 16.18
N GLU A 555 -31.43 -5.74 14.87
CA GLU A 555 -32.73 -5.45 14.25
C GLU A 555 -33.07 -6.42 13.10
N PRO A 556 -33.10 -7.75 13.34
CA PRO A 556 -33.19 -8.77 12.28
C PRO A 556 -34.44 -8.64 11.40
N LYS A 557 -35.56 -8.18 11.96
CA LYS A 557 -36.80 -7.92 11.20
C LYS A 557 -36.62 -6.75 10.22
N ALA A 558 -36.05 -5.64 10.67
CA ALA A 558 -35.76 -4.47 9.84
C ALA A 558 -34.68 -4.79 8.80
N ALA A 559 -33.63 -5.51 9.19
CA ALA A 559 -32.59 -6.00 8.28
C ALA A 559 -33.16 -6.89 7.17
N THR A 560 -34.11 -7.78 7.50
CA THR A 560 -34.78 -8.62 6.51
C THR A 560 -35.63 -7.78 5.55
N LYS A 561 -36.38 -6.79 6.04
CA LYS A 561 -37.13 -5.85 5.19
C LYS A 561 -36.21 -5.07 4.25
N LYS A 562 -35.16 -4.44 4.80
CA LYS A 562 -34.14 -3.72 4.03
C LYS A 562 -33.50 -4.60 2.95
N SER A 563 -33.23 -5.88 3.26
CA SER A 563 -32.67 -6.82 2.29
C SER A 563 -33.63 -7.11 1.14
N LYS A 564 -34.94 -7.21 1.40
CA LYS A 564 -35.98 -7.33 0.35
C LYS A 564 -35.99 -6.09 -0.55
N ASP A 565 -35.90 -4.90 0.04
CA ASP A 565 -35.88 -3.63 -0.71
C ASP A 565 -34.62 -3.53 -1.59
N LEU A 566 -33.44 -3.83 -1.05
CA LEU A 566 -32.17 -3.83 -1.81
C LEU A 566 -32.20 -4.82 -2.99
N VAL A 567 -32.77 -6.01 -2.79
CA VAL A 567 -32.95 -7.00 -3.87
C VAL A 567 -33.94 -6.48 -4.93
N ARG A 568 -35.04 -5.85 -4.51
CA ARG A 568 -36.03 -5.25 -5.43
C ARG A 568 -35.39 -4.16 -6.30
N MET A 569 -34.60 -3.27 -5.70
CA MET A 569 -33.87 -2.21 -6.42
C MET A 569 -32.88 -2.80 -7.45
N ALA A 570 -32.09 -3.80 -7.05
CA ALA A 570 -31.15 -4.47 -7.95
C ALA A 570 -31.86 -5.20 -9.11
N VAL A 571 -32.98 -5.88 -8.83
CA VAL A 571 -33.82 -6.50 -9.86
C VAL A 571 -34.35 -5.45 -10.83
N ALA A 572 -34.86 -4.33 -10.33
CA ALA A 572 -35.39 -3.24 -11.16
C ALA A 572 -34.33 -2.68 -12.12
N LYS A 573 -33.11 -2.40 -11.64
CA LYS A 573 -31.98 -2.02 -12.51
C LYS A 573 -31.62 -3.10 -13.52
N SER A 574 -31.54 -4.36 -13.07
CA SER A 574 -31.12 -5.48 -13.92
C SER A 574 -32.02 -5.70 -15.15
N ARG A 575 -33.31 -5.36 -15.07
CA ARG A 575 -34.26 -5.40 -16.19
C ARG A 575 -33.87 -4.46 -17.33
N LEU A 576 -33.15 -3.39 -17.02
CA LEU A 576 -32.74 -2.34 -17.95
C LEU A 576 -31.25 -2.39 -18.29
N LEU A 577 -30.49 -3.34 -17.72
CA LEU A 577 -29.09 -3.56 -18.13
C LEU A 577 -29.05 -4.00 -19.59
N GLU A 578 -28.01 -3.58 -20.28
CA GLU A 578 -27.72 -3.89 -21.69
C GLU A 578 -26.31 -4.48 -21.79
N PRO A 579 -26.03 -5.36 -22.77
CA PRO A 579 -24.67 -5.83 -22.99
C PRO A 579 -23.78 -4.63 -23.37
N LEU A 580 -22.64 -4.49 -22.71
CA LEU A 580 -21.65 -3.46 -23.06
C LEU A 580 -20.40 -4.11 -23.64
N GLU A 581 -19.82 -3.46 -24.63
CA GLU A 581 -18.58 -3.90 -25.26
C GLU A 581 -17.39 -3.24 -24.57
N ASN A 582 -16.37 -4.04 -24.27
CA ASN A 582 -15.05 -3.52 -23.95
C ASN A 582 -14.40 -3.04 -25.24
N LEU A 583 -13.75 -1.89 -25.19
CA LEU A 583 -13.04 -1.35 -26.35
C LEU A 583 -11.57 -1.75 -26.27
N GLU A 584 -11.11 -2.53 -27.25
CA GLU A 584 -9.70 -2.87 -27.38
C GLU A 584 -8.94 -1.80 -28.14
N PHE A 585 -7.78 -1.41 -27.62
CA PHE A 585 -6.84 -0.54 -28.31
C PHE A 585 -5.41 -1.09 -28.22
N LYS A 586 -4.60 -0.80 -29.23
CA LYS A 586 -3.19 -1.23 -29.27
C LYS A 586 -2.38 -0.50 -28.21
N VAL A 587 -1.31 -1.13 -27.75
CA VAL A 587 -0.33 -0.52 -26.85
C VAL A 587 0.96 -0.30 -27.61
N ASN A 588 1.52 0.91 -27.51
CA ASN A 588 2.89 1.19 -27.93
C ASN A 588 3.85 0.61 -26.88
N GLN A 589 4.64 -0.42 -27.23
CA GLN A 589 5.61 -1.07 -26.34
C GLN A 589 6.89 -0.24 -26.14
N ALA A 590 6.73 1.07 -25.95
CA ALA A 590 7.78 2.01 -25.63
C ALA A 590 7.41 2.81 -24.37
N ALA A 591 8.40 3.34 -23.66
CA ALA A 591 8.20 4.16 -22.48
C ALA A 591 8.90 5.52 -22.61
N LEU A 592 8.31 6.56 -22.04
CA LEU A 592 8.96 7.83 -21.79
C LEU A 592 9.44 7.89 -20.34
N VAL A 593 10.71 8.24 -20.13
CA VAL A 593 11.27 8.56 -18.82
C VAL A 593 11.72 10.02 -18.83
N VAL A 594 11.22 10.81 -17.88
CA VAL A 594 11.50 12.25 -17.79
C VAL A 594 12.41 12.52 -16.59
N GLY A 595 13.65 12.92 -16.85
CA GLY A 595 14.70 13.18 -15.87
C GLY A 595 15.77 12.09 -15.85
N GLY A 596 17.01 12.44 -16.19
CA GLY A 596 18.21 11.62 -16.25
C GLY A 596 18.98 11.49 -14.93
N GLY A 597 18.33 11.66 -13.78
CA GLY A 597 18.91 11.31 -12.48
C GLY A 597 18.99 9.79 -12.28
N VAL A 598 19.56 9.34 -11.15
CA VAL A 598 19.64 7.90 -10.82
C VAL A 598 18.29 7.19 -10.92
N ALA A 599 17.19 7.82 -10.48
CA ALA A 599 15.86 7.24 -10.60
C ALA A 599 15.45 7.02 -12.07
N GLY A 600 15.63 8.00 -12.95
CA GLY A 600 15.24 7.85 -14.35
C GLY A 600 16.18 6.94 -15.15
N MET A 601 17.49 7.01 -14.92
CA MET A 601 18.44 6.08 -15.55
C MET A 601 18.19 4.63 -15.12
N THR A 602 17.88 4.39 -13.84
CA THR A 602 17.48 3.06 -13.35
C THR A 602 16.21 2.59 -14.07
N ALA A 603 15.21 3.48 -14.21
CA ALA A 603 13.96 3.13 -14.87
C ALA A 603 14.17 2.76 -16.34
N ALA A 604 14.93 3.59 -17.06
CA ALA A 604 15.23 3.38 -18.47
C ALA A 604 16.00 2.08 -18.71
N LEU A 605 17.04 1.83 -17.91
CA LEU A 605 17.85 0.63 -18.01
C LEU A 605 17.05 -0.64 -17.71
N GLU A 606 16.21 -0.63 -16.67
CA GLU A 606 15.45 -1.83 -16.28
C GLU A 606 14.30 -2.12 -17.27
N LEU A 607 13.64 -1.10 -17.82
CA LEU A 607 12.68 -1.27 -18.92
C LEU A 607 13.35 -1.85 -20.18
N ALA A 608 14.54 -1.35 -20.53
CA ALA A 608 15.31 -1.84 -21.66
C ALA A 608 15.77 -3.29 -21.47
N LYS A 609 16.20 -3.67 -20.26
CA LYS A 609 16.53 -5.06 -19.87
C LYS A 609 15.32 -5.99 -20.01
N GLN A 610 14.12 -5.45 -19.87
CA GLN A 610 12.87 -6.16 -20.08
C GLN A 610 12.36 -6.20 -21.53
N GLY A 611 13.13 -5.62 -22.47
CA GLY A 611 12.89 -5.67 -23.91
C GLY A 611 12.02 -4.53 -24.47
N PHE A 612 11.77 -3.46 -23.70
CA PHE A 612 11.00 -2.31 -24.17
C PHE A 612 11.90 -1.19 -24.70
N THR A 613 11.41 -0.46 -25.70
CA THR A 613 12.06 0.77 -26.17
C THR A 613 11.84 1.88 -25.14
N VAL A 614 12.85 2.72 -24.90
CA VAL A 614 12.78 3.82 -23.94
C VAL A 614 13.28 5.12 -24.54
N HIS A 615 12.51 6.19 -24.35
CA HIS A 615 12.92 7.56 -24.58
C HIS A 615 13.25 8.20 -23.23
N LEU A 616 14.53 8.51 -22.99
CA LEU A 616 14.99 9.18 -21.77
C LEU A 616 15.25 10.66 -22.06
N VAL A 617 14.45 11.56 -21.49
CA VAL A 617 14.55 13.01 -21.69
C VAL A 617 15.19 13.68 -20.47
N GLU A 618 16.30 14.38 -20.67
CA GLU A 618 17.05 15.14 -19.67
C GLU A 618 17.21 16.60 -20.12
N LYS A 619 16.90 17.52 -19.21
CA LYS A 619 16.96 18.96 -19.47
C LYS A 619 18.40 19.49 -19.46
N GLU A 620 19.27 18.87 -18.69
CA GLU A 620 20.68 19.20 -18.59
C GLU A 620 21.50 18.53 -19.70
N LYS A 621 22.76 18.95 -19.84
CA LYS A 621 23.70 18.36 -20.80
C LYS A 621 24.16 16.96 -20.43
N GLU A 622 24.14 16.61 -19.15
CA GLU A 622 24.67 15.34 -18.64
C GLU A 622 23.66 14.64 -17.74
N LEU A 623 23.65 13.31 -17.80
CA LEU A 623 22.90 12.48 -16.86
C LEU A 623 23.55 12.48 -15.46
N GLY A 624 22.83 12.00 -14.44
CA GLY A 624 23.34 11.75 -13.09
C GLY A 624 22.59 12.48 -11.97
N GLY A 625 22.07 13.67 -12.24
CA GLY A 625 21.29 14.46 -11.27
C GLY A 625 22.01 14.72 -9.94
N ASN A 626 21.26 14.77 -8.84
CA ASN A 626 21.79 15.13 -7.51
C ASN A 626 22.77 14.10 -6.92
N THR A 627 22.78 12.85 -7.38
CA THR A 627 23.71 11.83 -6.86
C THR A 627 25.16 12.21 -7.13
N LYS A 628 25.45 12.99 -8.19
CA LYS A 628 26.78 13.56 -8.46
C LYS A 628 27.30 14.48 -7.32
N LYS A 629 26.41 14.95 -6.45
CA LYS A 629 26.73 15.80 -5.29
C LYS A 629 26.91 14.99 -3.99
N LEU A 630 26.86 13.66 -4.07
CA LEU A 630 27.15 12.75 -2.97
C LEU A 630 28.58 12.22 -3.13
N TYR A 631 29.48 12.67 -2.25
CA TYR A 631 30.91 12.37 -2.39
C TYR A 631 31.37 11.12 -1.65
N TYR A 632 30.63 10.69 -0.63
CA TYR A 632 30.91 9.50 0.16
C TYR A 632 29.63 8.99 0.79
N LEU A 633 29.54 7.66 0.91
CA LEU A 633 28.50 6.97 1.68
C LEU A 633 29.17 6.26 2.87
N PRO A 634 28.55 6.23 4.05
CA PRO A 634 29.13 5.55 5.21
C PRO A 634 29.36 4.05 5.01
N THR A 635 28.64 3.44 4.08
CA THR A 635 28.80 2.04 3.69
C THR A 635 30.09 1.77 2.89
N GLY A 636 30.81 2.81 2.48
CA GLY A 636 32.00 2.72 1.63
C GLY A 636 31.70 2.69 0.13
N ASP A 637 30.43 2.64 -0.26
CA ASP A 637 29.98 2.70 -1.66
C ASP A 637 30.37 4.05 -2.31
N ASP A 638 30.81 4.03 -3.57
CA ASP A 638 31.17 5.22 -4.35
C ASP A 638 30.02 5.67 -5.26
N PRO A 639 29.32 6.79 -4.95
CA PRO A 639 28.22 7.29 -5.76
C PRO A 639 28.63 7.76 -7.16
N MET A 640 29.83 8.30 -7.31
CA MET A 640 30.31 8.81 -8.59
C MET A 640 30.68 7.66 -9.52
N ALA A 641 31.31 6.61 -9.01
CA ALA A 641 31.56 5.40 -9.78
C ALA A 641 30.24 4.75 -10.23
N PHE A 642 29.26 4.63 -9.34
CA PHE A 642 27.95 4.10 -9.69
C PHE A 642 27.24 4.93 -10.77
N VAL A 643 27.19 6.26 -10.63
CA VAL A 643 26.56 7.13 -11.63
C VAL A 643 27.24 7.01 -12.99
N LYS A 644 28.58 6.94 -13.04
CA LYS A 644 29.32 6.78 -14.30
C LYS A 644 29.03 5.46 -14.99
N GLU A 645 28.97 4.35 -14.24
CA GLU A 645 28.65 3.06 -14.84
C GLU A 645 27.19 3.01 -15.30
N LEU A 646 26.26 3.58 -14.53
CA LEU A 646 24.85 3.63 -14.91
C LEU A 646 24.62 4.49 -16.16
N ASP A 647 25.27 5.66 -16.26
CA ASP A 647 25.24 6.52 -17.45
C ASP A 647 25.79 5.78 -18.68
N LYS A 648 26.94 5.10 -18.51
CA LYS A 648 27.53 4.27 -19.57
C LYS A 648 26.59 3.14 -20.00
N GLU A 649 26.01 2.38 -19.07
CA GLU A 649 25.05 1.30 -19.39
C GLU A 649 23.82 1.84 -20.14
N VAL A 650 23.31 3.01 -19.74
CA VAL A 650 22.17 3.66 -20.41
C VAL A 650 22.55 4.13 -21.82
N SER A 651 23.69 4.81 -21.95
CA SER A 651 24.12 5.44 -23.19
C SER A 651 24.51 4.45 -24.30
N ILE A 652 24.95 3.23 -23.95
CA ILE A 652 25.29 2.19 -24.93
C ILE A 652 24.14 1.23 -25.24
N ASN A 653 23.02 1.31 -24.53
CA ASN A 653 21.92 0.36 -24.68
C ASN A 653 21.12 0.67 -25.96
N PRO A 654 20.98 -0.28 -26.91
CA PRO A 654 20.31 -0.02 -28.19
C PRO A 654 18.80 0.21 -28.06
N ASN A 655 18.18 -0.15 -26.93
CA ASN A 655 16.76 0.09 -26.68
C ASN A 655 16.49 1.43 -26.00
N ILE A 656 17.53 2.23 -25.69
CA ILE A 656 17.37 3.52 -25.02
C ILE A 656 17.85 4.64 -25.94
N THR A 657 16.95 5.58 -26.24
CA THR A 657 17.29 6.84 -26.90
C THR A 657 17.36 7.94 -25.85
N VAL A 658 18.53 8.55 -25.70
CA VAL A 658 18.78 9.63 -24.72
C VAL A 658 18.71 11.00 -25.39
N TYR A 659 17.87 11.87 -24.84
CA TYR A 659 17.69 13.26 -25.26
C TYR A 659 18.20 14.19 -24.17
N THR A 660 19.42 14.70 -24.30
CA THR A 660 19.98 15.73 -23.39
C THR A 660 19.70 17.14 -23.91
N ASN A 661 19.77 18.15 -23.03
CA ASN A 661 19.38 19.54 -23.36
C ASN A 661 17.96 19.61 -23.95
N ALA A 662 17.09 18.70 -23.54
CA ALA A 662 15.77 18.51 -24.11
C ALA A 662 14.69 18.79 -23.08
N LYS A 663 13.68 19.55 -23.49
CA LYS A 663 12.49 19.84 -22.68
C LYS A 663 11.24 19.38 -23.39
N ILE A 664 10.27 18.95 -22.59
CA ILE A 664 8.98 18.51 -23.08
C ILE A 664 8.09 19.74 -23.29
N LYS A 665 7.54 19.85 -24.49
CA LYS A 665 6.54 20.86 -24.84
C LYS A 665 5.13 20.40 -24.49
N MET A 666 4.82 19.12 -24.76
CA MET A 666 3.47 18.56 -24.59
C MET A 666 3.51 17.03 -24.47
N ILE A 667 2.58 16.48 -23.69
CA ILE A 667 2.29 15.05 -23.61
C ILE A 667 0.79 14.88 -23.83
N ASP A 668 0.41 14.24 -24.92
CA ASP A 668 -0.98 13.95 -25.29
C ASP A 668 -1.25 12.44 -25.28
N GLY A 669 -2.53 12.09 -25.36
CA GLY A 669 -2.97 10.70 -25.44
C GLY A 669 -3.40 10.11 -24.11
N TYR A 670 -3.34 8.79 -24.01
CA TYR A 670 -3.86 8.00 -22.89
C TYR A 670 -3.01 6.73 -22.70
N VAL A 671 -3.27 5.98 -21.62
CA VAL A 671 -2.56 4.73 -21.31
C VAL A 671 -2.40 3.86 -22.57
N GLY A 672 -1.17 3.42 -22.84
CA GLY A 672 -0.84 2.63 -24.03
C GLY A 672 -0.65 3.42 -25.33
N ASN A 673 -1.15 4.66 -25.43
CA ASN A 673 -1.10 5.49 -26.66
C ASN A 673 -0.82 6.96 -26.33
N PHE A 674 0.31 7.24 -25.70
CA PHE A 674 0.78 8.60 -25.50
C PHE A 674 1.64 9.06 -26.68
N LYS A 675 1.61 10.37 -26.93
CA LYS A 675 2.51 11.07 -27.85
C LYS A 675 3.13 12.25 -27.14
N THR A 676 4.46 12.32 -27.15
CA THR A 676 5.21 13.42 -26.54
C THR A 676 5.92 14.24 -27.61
N THR A 677 5.84 15.55 -27.47
CA THR A 677 6.52 16.52 -28.35
C THR A 677 7.56 17.28 -27.53
N LEU A 678 8.79 17.32 -28.01
CA LEU A 678 9.86 18.12 -27.42
C LEU A 678 9.82 19.57 -27.93
N GLU A 679 10.47 20.49 -27.22
CA GLU A 679 10.62 21.89 -27.67
C GLU A 679 11.36 22.01 -29.02
N SER A 680 12.21 21.02 -29.35
CA SER A 680 12.88 20.92 -30.66
C SER A 680 11.92 20.60 -31.82
N GLY A 681 10.69 20.17 -31.53
CA GLY A 681 9.71 19.70 -32.51
C GLY A 681 9.75 18.18 -32.76
N GLU A 682 10.72 17.45 -32.20
CA GLU A 682 10.75 15.99 -32.28
C GLU A 682 9.58 15.37 -31.51
N THR A 683 9.01 14.30 -32.06
CA THR A 683 7.87 13.58 -31.46
C THR A 683 8.18 12.11 -31.26
N MET A 684 7.64 11.54 -30.18
CA MET A 684 7.78 10.12 -29.84
C MET A 684 6.46 9.55 -29.32
N GLU A 685 6.18 8.29 -29.66
CA GLU A 685 5.00 7.55 -29.23
C GLU A 685 5.40 6.49 -28.21
N HIS A 686 4.63 6.36 -27.14
CA HIS A 686 4.93 5.45 -26.03
C HIS A 686 3.65 5.04 -25.31
N GLY A 687 3.69 3.94 -24.57
CA GLY A 687 2.56 3.41 -23.83
C GLY A 687 2.54 3.81 -22.35
N ALA A 688 3.67 4.26 -21.81
CA ALA A 688 3.81 4.61 -20.40
C ALA A 688 4.79 5.77 -20.18
N VAL A 689 4.55 6.55 -19.12
CA VAL A 689 5.37 7.70 -18.72
C VAL A 689 5.87 7.52 -17.28
N ILE A 690 7.16 7.72 -17.04
CA ILE A 690 7.76 7.77 -15.70
C ILE A 690 8.35 9.16 -15.45
N LEU A 691 7.77 9.88 -14.49
CA LEU A 691 8.23 11.20 -14.05
C LEU A 691 9.31 11.04 -12.95
N ALA A 692 10.56 11.31 -13.31
CA ALA A 692 11.75 11.15 -12.46
C ALA A 692 12.63 12.41 -12.42
N ILE A 693 11.99 13.59 -12.50
CA ILE A 693 12.66 14.90 -12.63
C ILE A 693 13.51 15.33 -11.42
N GLY A 694 13.43 14.59 -10.31
CA GLY A 694 14.22 14.85 -9.11
C GLY A 694 13.66 15.95 -8.22
N GLY A 695 14.54 16.54 -7.41
CA GLY A 695 14.24 17.64 -6.48
C GLY A 695 15.43 18.60 -6.42
N GLN A 696 15.30 19.71 -5.72
CA GLN A 696 16.38 20.69 -5.55
C GLN A 696 16.66 20.98 -4.08
N GLU A 697 17.90 21.34 -3.76
CA GLU A 697 18.26 21.81 -2.43
C GLU A 697 17.60 23.17 -2.19
N TYR A 698 16.99 23.36 -1.02
CA TYR A 698 16.54 24.66 -0.57
C TYR A 698 17.76 25.57 -0.35
N LYS A 699 17.79 26.71 -1.02
CA LYS A 699 18.77 27.77 -0.76
C LYS A 699 18.10 28.83 0.14
N PRO A 700 18.56 28.99 1.39
CA PRO A 700 18.02 29.99 2.32
C PRO A 700 18.09 31.40 1.75
N THR A 701 17.06 32.22 2.00
CA THR A 701 17.05 33.63 1.57
C THR A 701 16.75 34.51 2.77
N GLY A 702 17.73 35.34 3.16
CA GLY A 702 17.56 36.33 4.23
C GLY A 702 17.67 35.79 5.66
N GLU A 703 17.99 34.51 5.86
CA GLU A 703 18.16 33.88 7.18
C GLU A 703 19.60 33.39 7.41
N TYR A 704 19.99 33.31 8.69
CA TYR A 704 21.27 32.75 9.17
C TYR A 704 22.56 33.27 8.50
N LEU A 705 22.53 34.47 7.92
CA LEU A 705 23.63 35.08 7.16
C LEU A 705 24.08 34.29 5.90
N TYR A 706 23.25 33.36 5.42
CA TYR A 706 23.53 32.64 4.17
C TYR A 706 23.62 33.63 2.99
N GLY A 707 24.65 33.46 2.16
CA GLY A 707 24.97 34.39 1.07
C GLY A 707 25.61 35.72 1.50
N LYS A 708 25.62 36.04 2.79
CA LYS A 708 26.29 37.25 3.34
C LYS A 708 27.66 36.93 3.92
N ASN A 709 27.83 35.76 4.54
CA ASN A 709 29.10 35.30 5.09
C ASN A 709 29.56 34.00 4.41
N LYS A 710 30.80 33.98 3.92
CA LYS A 710 31.39 32.85 3.16
C LYS A 710 31.56 31.55 3.95
N ASN A 711 31.49 31.63 5.28
CA ASN A 711 31.62 30.49 6.18
C ASN A 711 30.26 29.91 6.59
N VAL A 712 29.16 30.50 6.11
CA VAL A 712 27.81 29.93 6.21
C VAL A 712 27.54 29.15 4.92
N LEU A 713 27.42 27.83 5.05
CA LEU A 713 27.32 26.89 3.93
C LEU A 713 26.05 26.07 4.05
N THR A 714 25.49 25.59 2.93
CA THR A 714 24.57 24.47 2.98
C THR A 714 25.32 23.16 3.27
N LEU A 715 24.58 22.13 3.68
CA LEU A 715 25.17 20.80 3.91
C LEU A 715 25.84 20.23 2.66
N LEU A 716 25.29 20.42 1.46
CA LEU A 716 25.91 19.93 0.23
C LEU A 716 27.22 20.69 -0.08
N GLU A 717 27.25 22.01 0.14
CA GLU A 717 28.44 22.84 -0.05
C GLU A 717 29.56 22.47 0.92
N LEU A 718 29.24 22.19 2.18
CA LEU A 718 30.22 21.68 3.13
C LEU A 718 30.76 20.32 2.66
N LYS A 719 29.90 19.40 2.23
CA LYS A 719 30.32 18.07 1.78
C LYS A 719 31.26 18.15 0.57
N GLU A 720 31.00 19.07 -0.35
CA GLU A 720 31.90 19.36 -1.47
C GLU A 720 33.27 19.87 -0.97
N LYS A 721 33.27 20.85 -0.06
CA LYS A 721 34.53 21.38 0.51
C LYS A 721 35.31 20.33 1.29
N LEU A 722 34.62 19.46 2.04
CA LEU A 722 35.24 18.31 2.70
C LEU A 722 35.86 17.40 1.64
N HIS A 723 35.12 17.01 0.60
CA HIS A 723 35.67 16.16 -0.45
C HIS A 723 36.93 16.74 -1.11
N LYS A 724 36.95 18.06 -1.38
CA LYS A 724 38.12 18.77 -1.94
C LYS A 724 39.26 19.03 -0.95
N GLY A 725 39.09 18.73 0.34
CA GLY A 725 40.08 19.05 1.39
C GLY A 725 40.19 20.55 1.71
N GLU A 726 39.18 21.33 1.35
CA GLU A 726 39.12 22.78 1.51
C GLU A 726 38.49 23.24 2.84
N ALA A 727 37.73 22.36 3.50
CA ALA A 727 37.14 22.66 4.80
C ALA A 727 38.18 22.48 5.92
N LYS A 728 38.81 23.57 6.34
CA LYS A 728 39.85 23.61 7.39
C LYS A 728 39.37 24.49 8.56
N GLY A 729 38.60 23.90 9.48
CA GLY A 729 38.08 24.57 10.68
C GLY A 729 38.25 23.68 11.90
N GLY A 730 38.29 24.29 13.08
CA GLY A 730 38.31 23.60 14.38
C GLY A 730 36.94 23.52 15.05
N GLU A 731 35.98 24.36 14.66
CA GLU A 731 34.62 24.36 15.21
C GLU A 731 33.53 24.45 14.12
N TYR A 732 32.62 23.48 14.11
CA TYR A 732 31.51 23.34 13.16
C TYR A 732 30.18 23.32 13.91
N VAL A 733 29.21 24.12 13.46
CA VAL A 733 27.84 24.13 13.99
C VAL A 733 26.87 23.80 12.86
N PHE A 734 26.03 22.79 13.03
CA PHE A 734 24.97 22.43 12.11
C PHE A 734 23.61 22.89 12.64
N ILE A 735 22.81 23.55 11.81
CA ILE A 735 21.40 23.86 12.12
C ILE A 735 20.50 22.92 11.31
N GLN A 736 19.71 22.11 12.01
CA GLN A 736 18.75 21.19 11.39
C GLN A 736 17.46 21.91 10.97
N CYS A 737 16.74 21.27 10.03
CA CYS A 737 15.41 21.69 9.58
C CYS A 737 15.36 23.08 8.92
N VAL A 738 16.47 23.58 8.38
CA VAL A 738 16.47 24.85 7.64
C VAL A 738 15.66 24.66 6.35
N GLY A 739 14.57 25.41 6.17
CA GLY A 739 13.67 25.19 5.05
C GLY A 739 12.74 23.98 5.23
N SER A 740 12.50 23.43 6.43
CA SER A 740 11.63 22.26 6.59
C SER A 740 10.96 22.23 7.95
N ARG A 741 9.79 21.61 8.05
CA ARG A 741 8.99 21.57 9.28
C ARG A 741 8.77 22.98 9.84
N GLU A 742 8.38 23.88 8.95
CA GLU A 742 8.07 25.28 9.24
C GLU A 742 6.86 25.73 8.40
N GLU A 743 6.39 26.95 8.63
CA GLU A 743 5.25 27.50 7.91
C GLU A 743 5.46 27.48 6.39
N GLY A 744 4.45 27.03 5.64
CA GLY A 744 4.51 26.82 4.18
C GLY A 744 5.24 25.54 3.73
N HIS A 745 6.10 24.94 4.56
CA HIS A 745 6.78 23.67 4.29
C HIS A 745 6.78 22.77 5.53
N PRO A 746 5.60 22.27 5.95
CA PRO A 746 5.41 21.60 7.24
C PRO A 746 6.07 20.22 7.31
N ASN A 747 6.43 19.64 6.17
CA ASN A 747 6.93 18.28 6.07
C ASN A 747 8.45 18.17 6.24
N CYS A 748 8.90 17.02 6.74
CA CYS A 748 10.31 16.65 6.82
C CYS A 748 10.95 16.46 5.44
N SER A 749 12.18 16.95 5.29
CA SER A 749 12.98 16.66 4.09
C SER A 749 13.71 15.32 4.12
N ARG A 750 13.56 14.50 5.18
CA ARG A 750 14.01 13.10 5.32
C ARG A 750 15.54 12.85 5.32
N VAL A 751 16.30 13.57 4.50
CA VAL A 751 17.72 13.32 4.22
C VAL A 751 18.68 14.14 5.07
N CYS A 752 18.25 15.29 5.61
CA CYS A 752 19.10 16.27 6.30
C CYS A 752 19.78 15.71 7.56
N CYS A 753 19.02 15.10 8.49
CA CYS A 753 19.59 14.55 9.73
C CYS A 753 20.68 13.50 9.46
N THR A 754 20.40 12.54 8.56
CA THR A 754 21.39 11.52 8.20
C THR A 754 22.58 12.16 7.49
N GLY A 755 22.33 13.09 6.55
CA GLY A 755 23.39 13.79 5.85
C GLY A 755 24.33 14.58 6.78
N THR A 756 23.80 15.17 7.85
CA THR A 756 24.60 15.81 8.91
C THR A 756 25.41 14.79 9.69
N MET A 757 24.83 13.65 10.07
CA MET A 757 25.58 12.61 10.81
C MET A 757 26.78 12.14 10.00
N THR A 758 26.60 11.89 8.70
CA THR A 758 27.71 11.44 7.86
C THR A 758 28.80 12.50 7.69
N ALA A 759 28.43 13.78 7.57
CA ALA A 759 29.39 14.88 7.53
C ALA A 759 30.13 15.07 8.86
N ALA A 760 29.42 14.96 9.99
CA ALA A 760 30.00 15.08 11.32
C ALA A 760 31.01 13.96 11.62
N ILE A 761 30.67 12.72 11.25
CA ILE A 761 31.57 11.56 11.34
C ILE A 761 32.82 11.81 10.49
N GLU A 762 32.66 12.27 9.25
CA GLU A 762 33.78 12.54 8.34
C GLU A 762 34.72 13.64 8.89
N ILE A 763 34.16 14.70 9.46
CA ILE A 763 34.93 15.75 10.15
C ILE A 763 35.75 15.14 11.29
N LYS A 764 35.11 14.35 12.17
CA LYS A 764 35.78 13.72 13.32
C LYS A 764 36.84 12.68 12.93
N LYS A 765 36.64 11.97 11.81
CA LYS A 765 37.63 11.02 11.28
C LYS A 765 38.89 11.73 10.76
N ARG A 766 38.74 12.93 10.19
CA ARG A 766 39.85 13.75 9.70
C ARG A 766 40.57 14.52 10.80
N ASP A 767 39.80 15.06 11.74
CA ASP A 767 40.30 15.75 12.91
C ASP A 767 39.48 15.33 14.15
N PRO A 768 40.00 14.40 14.96
CA PRO A 768 39.36 13.97 16.20
C PRO A 768 39.14 15.12 17.21
N ASN A 769 39.92 16.21 17.13
CA ASN A 769 39.83 17.35 18.03
C ASN A 769 38.81 18.40 17.55
N ALA A 770 38.30 18.30 16.32
CA ALA A 770 37.31 19.24 15.81
C ALA A 770 36.05 19.22 16.71
N LYS A 771 35.58 20.40 17.09
CA LYS A 771 34.33 20.57 17.82
C LYS A 771 33.18 20.58 16.84
N VAL A 772 32.22 19.68 17.03
CA VAL A 772 31.06 19.55 16.15
C VAL A 772 29.79 19.62 16.98
N PHE A 773 28.96 20.61 16.69
CA PHE A 773 27.68 20.83 17.35
C PHE A 773 26.54 20.64 16.35
N VAL A 774 25.48 19.94 16.74
CA VAL A 774 24.28 19.73 15.93
C VAL A 774 23.08 20.29 16.68
N LEU A 775 22.52 21.38 16.18
CA LEU A 775 21.33 22.04 16.72
C LEU A 775 20.11 21.40 16.07
N TYR A 776 19.21 20.80 16.86
CA TYR A 776 18.12 19.98 16.34
C TYR A 776 16.81 20.11 17.13
N ARG A 777 15.71 19.64 16.52
CA ARG A 777 14.41 19.40 17.20
C ARG A 777 14.21 17.92 17.51
N ASP A 778 14.32 17.09 16.46
CA ASP A 778 14.31 15.62 16.53
C ASP A 778 15.41 15.06 15.62
N ILE A 779 16.11 14.01 16.04
CA ILE A 779 17.02 13.27 15.15
C ILE A 779 16.26 12.13 14.46
N ARG A 780 16.09 12.27 13.14
CA ARG A 780 15.30 11.35 12.30
C ARG A 780 16.15 10.38 11.48
N THR A 781 17.09 9.70 12.12
CA THR A 781 17.93 8.64 11.54
C THR A 781 17.26 7.26 11.65
N TYR A 782 16.23 7.00 10.86
CA TYR A 782 15.43 5.75 10.93
C TYR A 782 16.11 4.54 10.27
N GLY A 783 15.58 3.34 10.54
CA GLY A 783 16.17 2.08 10.07
C GLY A 783 17.59 1.88 10.60
N PHE A 784 18.45 1.33 9.75
CA PHE A 784 19.88 1.15 10.04
C PHE A 784 20.66 2.46 10.13
N ARG A 785 20.09 3.59 9.67
CA ARG A 785 20.76 4.91 9.76
C ARG A 785 20.93 5.39 11.19
N GLU A 786 20.23 4.78 12.15
CA GLU A 786 20.42 5.02 13.58
C GLU A 786 21.85 4.77 14.03
N LYS A 787 22.54 3.82 13.40
CA LYS A 787 23.94 3.51 13.70
C LYS A 787 24.85 4.71 13.45
N TYR A 788 24.53 5.57 12.48
CA TYR A 788 25.30 6.81 12.24
C TYR A 788 25.10 7.86 13.33
N TYR A 789 23.89 7.95 13.90
CA TYR A 789 23.66 8.85 15.03
C TYR A 789 24.46 8.40 16.26
N LYS A 790 24.48 7.09 16.53
CA LYS A 790 25.29 6.51 17.60
C LYS A 790 26.80 6.68 17.37
N GLU A 791 27.28 6.41 16.16
CA GLU A 791 28.69 6.61 15.80
C GLU A 791 29.12 8.07 15.98
N ALA A 792 28.32 9.03 15.50
CA ALA A 792 28.58 10.45 15.70
C ALA A 792 28.69 10.81 17.20
N GLY A 793 27.78 10.30 18.03
CA GLY A 793 27.84 10.47 19.49
C GLY A 793 29.10 9.87 20.11
N ARG A 794 29.48 8.64 19.72
CA ARG A 794 30.71 7.96 20.18
C ARG A 794 31.98 8.74 19.80
N LEU A 795 31.97 9.46 18.68
CA LEU A 795 33.06 10.34 18.23
C LEU A 795 33.07 11.73 18.89
N GLY A 796 32.17 11.98 19.86
CA GLY A 796 32.12 13.24 20.61
C GLY A 796 31.51 14.40 19.83
N VAL A 797 30.52 14.13 18.97
CA VAL A 797 29.62 15.16 18.42
C VAL A 797 28.62 15.57 19.50
N THR A 798 28.44 16.87 19.70
CA THR A 798 27.52 17.43 20.70
C THR A 798 26.17 17.74 20.07
N PHE A 799 25.09 17.24 20.66
CA PHE A 799 23.72 17.47 20.19
C PHE A 799 23.00 18.43 21.12
N ILE A 800 22.48 19.54 20.60
CA ILE A 800 21.78 20.58 21.38
C ILE A 800 20.36 20.71 20.83
N ARG A 801 19.37 20.52 21.70
CA ARG A 801 17.97 20.57 21.30
C ARG A 801 17.43 21.99 21.43
N PHE A 802 16.63 22.44 20.47
CA PHE A 802 15.93 23.73 20.52
C PHE A 802 14.44 23.54 20.21
N GLU A 803 13.60 24.48 20.65
CA GLU A 803 12.18 24.51 20.31
C GLU A 803 11.90 25.28 19.01
N ASP A 804 10.84 24.90 18.30
CA ASP A 804 10.47 25.59 17.06
C ASP A 804 10.18 27.09 17.25
N LYS A 805 9.68 27.48 18.43
CA LYS A 805 9.41 28.88 18.78
C LYS A 805 10.66 29.66 19.18
N GLU A 806 11.74 28.96 19.54
CA GLU A 806 13.02 29.54 19.98
C GLU A 806 14.18 29.06 19.08
N LYS A 807 14.08 29.37 17.79
CA LYS A 807 15.11 29.03 16.78
C LYS A 807 16.49 29.63 17.14
N PRO A 808 17.60 28.97 16.74
CA PRO A 808 18.95 29.51 16.92
C PRO A 808 19.09 30.90 16.31
N LYS A 809 19.86 31.78 16.94
CA LYS A 809 20.18 33.12 16.44
C LYS A 809 21.62 33.15 15.95
N VAL A 810 21.84 33.78 14.81
CA VAL A 810 23.16 33.85 14.16
C VAL A 810 23.50 35.30 13.88
N ASP A 811 24.61 35.74 14.46
CA ASP A 811 25.16 37.07 14.30
C ASP A 811 26.61 36.99 13.81
N GLU A 812 27.12 38.11 13.29
CA GLU A 812 28.52 38.29 12.95
C GLU A 812 29.10 39.44 13.77
N LYS A 813 30.16 39.17 14.54
CA LYS A 813 30.86 40.16 15.37
C LYS A 813 32.35 40.14 15.06
N GLY A 814 32.86 41.26 14.54
CA GLY A 814 34.29 41.39 14.20
C GLY A 814 34.78 40.36 13.17
N GLY A 815 33.94 40.00 12.20
CA GLY A 815 34.27 39.01 11.17
C GLY A 815 34.16 37.54 11.59
N LYS A 816 33.71 37.26 12.82
CA LYS A 816 33.50 35.91 13.35
C LYS A 816 32.02 35.63 13.57
N LEU A 817 31.60 34.41 13.21
CA LEU A 817 30.25 33.93 13.45
C LEU A 817 30.02 33.71 14.96
N GLU A 818 28.85 34.10 15.44
CA GLU A 818 28.35 33.80 16.78
C GLU A 818 26.98 33.16 16.65
N VAL A 819 26.82 31.94 17.17
CA VAL A 819 25.55 31.20 17.16
C VAL A 819 25.06 31.06 18.59
N LYS A 820 23.85 31.52 18.86
CA LYS A 820 23.19 31.41 20.16
C LYS A 820 21.98 30.51 20.07
N VAL A 821 21.83 29.62 21.04
CA VAL A 821 20.69 28.72 21.14
C VAL A 821 20.41 28.45 22.60
N LYS A 822 19.13 28.37 22.97
CA LYS A 822 18.74 27.89 24.28
C LYS A 822 18.59 26.38 24.19
N ASP A 823 19.37 25.67 25.00
CA ASP A 823 19.28 24.22 25.10
C ASP A 823 18.03 23.85 25.88
N GLU A 824 17.09 23.21 25.21
CA GLU A 824 15.79 22.85 25.78
C GLU A 824 15.92 21.82 26.91
N ASP A 825 16.95 20.95 26.86
CA ASP A 825 17.12 19.90 27.87
C ASP A 825 17.71 20.46 29.18
N THR A 826 18.44 21.58 29.15
CA THR A 826 19.06 22.19 30.34
C THR A 826 18.52 23.58 30.70
N GLY A 827 17.72 24.20 29.83
CA GLY A 827 17.22 25.57 29.95
C GLY A 827 18.29 26.67 29.79
N LYS A 828 19.54 26.31 29.48
CA LYS A 828 20.67 27.25 29.43
C LYS A 828 20.89 27.79 28.01
N GLU A 829 21.27 29.07 27.92
CA GLU A 829 21.74 29.63 26.65
C GLU A 829 23.20 29.20 26.39
N ILE A 830 23.44 28.65 25.20
CA ILE A 830 24.74 28.23 24.70
C ILE A 830 25.16 29.17 23.57
N VAL A 831 26.39 29.68 23.66
CA VAL A 831 26.99 30.55 22.65
C VAL A 831 28.19 29.82 22.03
N MET A 832 28.17 29.63 20.72
CA MET A 832 29.22 28.99 19.92
C MET A 832 29.83 30.00 18.96
N LYS A 833 31.10 29.81 18.59
CA LYS A 833 31.83 30.70 17.66
C LYS A 833 32.44 29.87 16.54
N PRO A 834 31.61 29.30 15.64
CA PRO A 834 32.07 28.34 14.67
C PRO A 834 32.94 28.98 13.58
N ASP A 835 33.90 28.19 13.09
CA ASP A 835 34.59 28.48 11.83
C ASP A 835 33.68 28.24 10.64
N TYR A 836 32.78 27.25 10.73
CA TYR A 836 31.75 26.96 9.74
C TYR A 836 30.38 26.79 10.39
N LEU A 837 29.41 27.58 9.92
CA LEU A 837 28.00 27.34 10.17
C LEU A 837 27.40 26.60 8.98
N VAL A 838 26.74 25.47 9.24
CA VAL A 838 26.23 24.58 8.21
C VAL A 838 24.72 24.48 8.33
N LEU A 839 24.03 24.88 7.28
CA LEU A 839 22.58 24.83 7.19
C LEU A 839 22.19 23.48 6.57
N ALA A 840 21.54 22.62 7.35
CA ALA A 840 21.03 21.35 6.85
C ALA A 840 19.72 21.59 6.08
N SER A 841 19.87 22.20 4.90
CA SER A 841 18.79 22.66 4.04
C SER A 841 17.85 21.54 3.62
N GLY A 842 16.56 21.88 3.56
CA GLY A 842 15.51 21.01 3.06
C GLY A 842 15.63 20.71 1.57
N THR A 843 14.80 19.77 1.11
CA THR A 843 14.59 19.46 -0.31
C THR A 843 13.29 20.14 -0.78
N ARG A 844 13.29 20.67 -2.00
CA ARG A 844 12.14 21.26 -2.68
C ARG A 844 11.81 20.48 -3.94
N ALA A 845 10.56 20.56 -4.36
CA ALA A 845 10.14 20.08 -5.67
C ALA A 845 10.87 20.86 -6.78
N GLN A 846 11.06 20.21 -7.93
CA GLN A 846 11.53 20.89 -9.13
C GLN A 846 10.45 21.84 -9.65
N PRO A 847 10.79 23.08 -10.04
CA PRO A 847 9.81 24.01 -10.63
C PRO A 847 9.10 23.44 -11.87
N ASP A 848 9.82 22.64 -12.66
CA ASP A 848 9.31 21.97 -13.87
C ASP A 848 8.14 21.02 -13.58
N ALA A 849 7.95 20.60 -12.32
CA ALA A 849 6.78 19.83 -11.92
C ALA A 849 5.48 20.60 -12.21
N GLY A 850 5.48 21.93 -12.04
CA GLY A 850 4.31 22.79 -12.27
C GLY A 850 3.89 22.89 -13.74
N SER A 851 4.80 22.69 -14.69
CA SER A 851 4.45 22.63 -16.12
C SER A 851 4.14 21.20 -16.57
N LEU A 852 4.82 20.19 -16.04
CA LEU A 852 4.60 18.78 -16.39
C LEU A 852 3.31 18.20 -15.80
N ALA A 853 2.92 18.59 -14.59
CA ALA A 853 1.71 18.08 -13.93
C ALA A 853 0.43 18.32 -14.75
N PRO A 854 0.16 19.54 -15.26
CA PRO A 854 -0.95 19.80 -16.15
C PRO A 854 -0.92 18.99 -17.46
N MET A 855 0.27 18.81 -18.06
CA MET A 855 0.45 18.02 -19.29
C MET A 855 0.08 16.55 -19.05
N CYS A 856 0.53 15.98 -17.94
CA CYS A 856 0.23 14.61 -17.55
C CYS A 856 -1.17 14.44 -16.93
N LYS A 857 -1.90 15.54 -16.66
CA LYS A 857 -3.17 15.55 -15.93
C LYS A 857 -3.02 14.86 -14.56
N VAL A 858 -1.98 15.19 -13.80
CA VAL A 858 -1.70 14.61 -12.48
C VAL A 858 -1.66 15.68 -11.38
N PRO A 859 -2.09 15.38 -10.15
CA PRO A 859 -2.10 16.34 -9.06
C PRO A 859 -0.71 16.56 -8.44
N GLN A 860 -0.58 17.68 -7.72
CA GLN A 860 0.58 18.01 -6.91
C GLN A 860 0.18 18.29 -5.46
N THR A 861 1.12 18.12 -4.52
CA THR A 861 0.97 18.60 -3.14
C THR A 861 1.10 20.11 -3.08
N LYS A 862 0.77 20.70 -1.92
CA LYS A 862 0.93 22.14 -1.68
C LYS A 862 2.39 22.61 -1.83
N GLU A 863 3.35 21.73 -1.58
CA GLU A 863 4.80 21.99 -1.73
C GLU A 863 5.32 21.73 -3.15
N GLY A 864 4.45 21.39 -4.11
CA GLY A 864 4.78 21.23 -5.52
C GLY A 864 5.31 19.85 -5.92
N PHE A 865 5.39 18.87 -5.00
CA PHE A 865 5.72 17.49 -5.36
C PHE A 865 4.54 16.81 -6.05
N PHE A 866 4.78 15.79 -6.86
CA PHE A 866 3.69 15.00 -7.44
C PHE A 866 2.92 14.22 -6.37
N LEU A 867 1.59 14.13 -6.53
CA LEU A 867 0.70 13.38 -5.65
C LEU A 867 0.27 12.06 -6.30
N GLU A 868 0.63 10.95 -5.65
CA GLU A 868 0.31 9.58 -6.05
C GLU A 868 -1.19 9.26 -5.93
N ALA A 869 -1.62 8.14 -6.54
CA ALA A 869 -3.01 7.68 -6.54
C ALA A 869 -3.50 7.26 -5.15
N HIS A 870 -2.65 6.61 -4.36
CA HIS A 870 -2.98 6.19 -3.00
C HIS A 870 -1.70 5.99 -2.19
N MET A 871 -1.58 6.72 -1.07
CA MET A 871 -0.35 6.78 -0.26
C MET A 871 0.18 5.43 0.21
N LYS A 872 -0.67 4.41 0.37
CA LYS A 872 -0.29 3.05 0.80
C LYS A 872 -0.10 2.03 -0.30
N LEU A 873 -1.12 1.83 -1.13
CA LEU A 873 -1.20 0.69 -2.03
C LEU A 873 -0.81 1.00 -3.47
N ARG A 874 -0.66 2.29 -3.82
CA ARG A 874 -0.26 2.77 -5.14
C ARG A 874 0.72 3.95 -4.99
N PRO A 875 1.88 3.74 -4.34
CA PRO A 875 2.82 4.82 -4.00
C PRO A 875 3.63 5.37 -5.19
N VAL A 876 3.48 4.79 -6.38
CA VAL A 876 4.17 5.20 -7.62
C VAL A 876 3.24 5.47 -8.79
N ASP A 877 2.00 5.02 -8.72
CA ASP A 877 0.99 5.26 -9.75
C ASP A 877 0.31 6.62 -9.55
N PHE A 878 -0.16 7.23 -10.62
CA PHE A 878 -1.17 8.28 -10.57
C PHE A 878 -2.59 7.72 -10.76
N ALA A 879 -3.60 8.53 -10.44
CA ALA A 879 -4.99 8.20 -10.78
C ALA A 879 -5.16 8.06 -12.31
N THR A 880 -4.45 8.90 -13.05
CA THR A 880 -4.25 8.78 -14.50
C THR A 880 -3.37 7.57 -14.80
N GLU A 881 -3.94 6.56 -15.46
CA GLU A 881 -3.25 5.32 -15.79
C GLU A 881 -2.13 5.51 -16.81
N GLY A 882 -1.13 4.64 -16.77
CA GLY A 882 0.04 4.68 -17.65
C GLY A 882 1.07 5.75 -17.28
N ILE A 883 0.82 6.55 -16.24
CA ILE A 883 1.75 7.57 -15.75
C ILE A 883 2.17 7.20 -14.33
N TYR A 884 3.47 7.30 -14.06
CA TYR A 884 4.09 6.91 -12.79
C TYR A 884 5.09 7.98 -12.33
N VAL A 885 5.45 7.94 -11.04
CA VAL A 885 6.44 8.85 -10.44
C VAL A 885 7.53 8.08 -9.70
N ALA A 886 8.77 8.57 -9.78
CA ALA A 886 9.91 7.98 -9.11
C ALA A 886 10.89 9.01 -8.52
N GLY A 887 11.56 8.62 -7.44
CA GLY A 887 12.63 9.41 -6.83
C GLY A 887 12.13 10.68 -6.15
N LEU A 888 12.99 11.71 -6.13
CA LEU A 888 12.70 12.97 -5.44
C LEU A 888 11.52 13.76 -6.04
N ALA A 889 11.08 13.43 -7.27
CA ALA A 889 9.91 14.05 -7.89
C ALA A 889 8.61 13.78 -7.09
N HIS A 890 8.55 12.64 -6.40
CA HIS A 890 7.42 12.25 -5.55
C HIS A 890 7.46 12.90 -4.16
N SER A 891 8.65 12.96 -3.55
CA SER A 891 8.90 13.49 -2.19
C SER A 891 10.38 13.33 -1.83
N PRO A 892 10.91 14.05 -0.82
CA PRO A 892 12.26 13.85 -0.33
C PRO A 892 12.50 12.40 0.12
N LYS A 893 13.62 11.78 -0.30
CA LYS A 893 14.00 10.38 -0.01
C LYS A 893 15.47 10.10 -0.32
N PHE A 894 16.00 9.00 0.22
CA PHE A 894 17.37 8.57 -0.03
C PHE A 894 17.55 7.88 -1.40
N VAL A 895 18.80 7.58 -1.76
CA VAL A 895 19.14 6.99 -3.07
C VAL A 895 18.60 5.57 -3.21
N ASP A 896 18.79 4.73 -2.20
CA ASP A 896 18.21 3.37 -2.10
C ASP A 896 16.69 3.40 -2.26
N GLU A 897 16.03 4.33 -1.58
CA GLU A 897 14.57 4.50 -1.67
C GLU A 897 14.12 5.02 -3.05
N SER A 898 14.94 5.87 -3.69
CA SER A 898 14.69 6.36 -5.04
C SER A 898 14.85 5.27 -6.10
N ILE A 899 15.85 4.40 -5.93
CA ILE A 899 16.08 3.25 -6.81
C ILE A 899 14.93 2.24 -6.64
N ALA A 900 14.55 1.89 -5.40
CA ALA A 900 13.42 1.00 -5.14
C ALA A 900 12.11 1.56 -5.74
N GLN A 901 11.84 2.86 -5.57
CA GLN A 901 10.64 3.50 -6.14
C GLN A 901 10.70 3.56 -7.68
N SER A 902 11.88 3.75 -8.28
CA SER A 902 12.07 3.69 -9.72
C SER A 902 11.76 2.30 -10.28
N LEU A 903 12.33 1.26 -9.66
CA LEU A 903 12.04 -0.12 -10.04
C LEU A 903 10.56 -0.47 -9.85
N ALA A 904 9.91 0.09 -8.83
CA ALA A 904 8.47 -0.04 -8.67
C ALA A 904 7.70 0.57 -9.86
N ALA A 905 8.04 1.79 -10.27
CA ALA A 905 7.44 2.42 -11.44
C ALA A 905 7.66 1.59 -12.72
N VAL A 906 8.84 0.97 -12.89
CA VAL A 906 9.13 0.04 -13.99
C VAL A 906 8.22 -1.18 -13.95
N SER A 907 8.05 -1.80 -12.79
CA SER A 907 7.16 -2.95 -12.61
C SER A 907 5.72 -2.60 -13.00
N ARG A 908 5.22 -1.47 -12.48
CA ARG A 908 3.87 -0.99 -12.78
C ARG A 908 3.70 -0.65 -14.26
N ALA A 909 4.67 0.03 -14.89
CA ALA A 909 4.66 0.29 -16.34
C ALA A 909 4.70 -1.00 -17.17
N THR A 910 5.43 -2.02 -16.72
CA THR A 910 5.53 -3.32 -17.40
C THR A 910 4.17 -4.03 -17.48
N THR A 911 3.30 -3.88 -16.47
CA THR A 911 1.93 -4.44 -16.51
C THR A 911 1.06 -3.90 -17.66
N ILE A 912 1.45 -2.76 -18.24
CA ILE A 912 0.86 -2.14 -19.43
C ILE A 912 1.65 -2.54 -20.67
N LEU A 913 2.96 -2.27 -20.70
CA LEU A 913 3.81 -2.45 -21.88
C LEU A 913 3.97 -3.91 -22.33
N SER A 914 3.83 -4.86 -21.41
CA SER A 914 3.87 -6.30 -21.73
C SER A 914 2.66 -6.79 -22.54
N LYS A 915 1.59 -6.00 -22.62
CA LYS A 915 0.36 -6.33 -23.35
C LYS A 915 0.39 -5.66 -24.72
N THR A 916 -0.03 -6.37 -25.75
CA THR A 916 -0.13 -5.80 -27.12
C THR A 916 -1.39 -4.96 -27.29
N THR A 917 -2.43 -5.26 -26.51
CA THR A 917 -3.71 -4.54 -26.47
C THR A 917 -4.17 -4.36 -25.03
N LEU A 918 -4.96 -3.33 -24.79
CA LEU A 918 -5.68 -3.10 -23.54
C LEU A 918 -7.17 -3.01 -23.82
N GLU A 919 -7.97 -3.47 -22.86
CA GLU A 919 -9.42 -3.33 -22.86
C GLU A 919 -9.83 -2.17 -21.95
N ALA A 920 -10.54 -1.17 -22.48
CA ALA A 920 -11.30 -0.22 -21.68
C ALA A 920 -12.64 -0.83 -21.26
N GLU A 921 -13.07 -0.56 -20.02
CA GLU A 921 -14.39 -0.98 -19.53
C GLU A 921 -15.52 -0.38 -20.38
N GLY A 922 -16.62 -1.11 -20.51
CA GLY A 922 -17.80 -0.66 -21.26
C GLY A 922 -18.64 0.39 -20.53
N ILE A 923 -18.41 0.59 -19.23
CA ILE A 923 -19.12 1.52 -18.33
C ILE A 923 -18.56 2.94 -18.51
N VAL A 924 -18.58 3.45 -19.75
CA VAL A 924 -18.09 4.79 -20.10
C VAL A 924 -19.25 5.74 -20.42
N ALA A 925 -18.98 7.04 -20.39
CA ALA A 925 -19.93 8.02 -20.90
C ALA A 925 -20.01 7.91 -22.43
N ARG A 926 -21.23 7.97 -22.97
CA ARG A 926 -21.49 8.10 -24.41
C ARG A 926 -22.34 9.33 -24.68
N ILE A 927 -22.18 9.90 -25.86
CA ILE A 927 -22.94 11.07 -26.29
C ILE A 927 -23.93 10.71 -27.38
N ASP A 928 -25.13 11.26 -27.28
CA ASP A 928 -26.09 11.36 -28.37
C ASP A 928 -25.85 12.66 -29.14
N GLU A 929 -25.24 12.53 -30.32
CA GLU A 929 -24.92 13.65 -31.22
C GLU A 929 -26.17 14.41 -31.68
N THR A 930 -27.36 13.78 -31.64
CA THR A 930 -28.61 14.42 -32.06
C THR A 930 -29.15 15.40 -31.01
N LEU A 931 -28.86 15.15 -29.73
CA LEU A 931 -29.23 16.01 -28.61
C LEU A 931 -28.13 17.00 -28.24
N CYS A 932 -26.86 16.69 -28.53
CA CYS A 932 -25.74 17.57 -28.21
C CYS A 932 -25.77 18.83 -29.07
N ASP A 933 -25.73 19.98 -28.40
CA ASP A 933 -25.62 21.32 -28.98
C ASP A 933 -24.20 21.91 -28.89
N GLY A 934 -23.25 21.15 -28.32
CA GLY A 934 -21.87 21.58 -28.15
C GLY A 934 -21.65 22.65 -27.06
N CYS A 935 -22.57 22.81 -26.10
CA CYS A 935 -22.46 23.82 -25.04
C CYS A 935 -21.19 23.71 -24.16
N GLY A 936 -20.57 22.54 -24.09
CA GLY A 936 -19.27 22.32 -23.43
C GLY A 936 -19.28 22.28 -21.90
N ILE A 937 -20.44 22.38 -21.25
CA ILE A 937 -20.57 22.39 -19.77
C ILE A 937 -19.96 21.13 -19.12
N CYS A 938 -20.05 19.99 -19.79
CA CYS A 938 -19.53 18.71 -19.31
C CYS A 938 -18.00 18.58 -19.34
N VAL A 939 -17.30 19.41 -20.14
CA VAL A 939 -15.85 19.34 -20.31
C VAL A 939 -15.09 19.65 -19.01
N PRO A 940 -15.33 20.79 -18.33
CA PRO A 940 -14.63 21.11 -17.07
C PRO A 940 -15.00 20.18 -15.91
N THR A 941 -16.13 19.46 -15.98
CA THR A 941 -16.56 18.50 -14.95
C THR A 941 -15.75 17.20 -14.97
N CYS A 942 -15.06 16.90 -16.08
CA CYS A 942 -14.30 15.66 -16.20
C CYS A 942 -12.89 15.81 -15.64
N GLU A 943 -12.66 15.26 -14.45
CA GLU A 943 -11.33 15.17 -13.82
C GLU A 943 -10.30 14.44 -14.71
N TYR A 944 -10.76 13.52 -15.57
CA TYR A 944 -9.91 12.74 -16.48
C TYR A 944 -9.66 13.45 -17.82
N LYS A 945 -10.31 14.59 -18.06
CA LYS A 945 -10.31 15.33 -19.33
C LYS A 945 -10.54 14.41 -20.54
N ALA A 946 -11.57 13.58 -20.42
CA ALA A 946 -11.98 12.63 -21.46
C ALA A 946 -12.91 13.25 -22.50
N LEU A 947 -13.38 14.49 -22.30
CA LEU A 947 -14.34 15.15 -23.18
C LEU A 947 -13.71 16.36 -23.86
N GLU A 948 -14.04 16.58 -25.13
CA GLU A 948 -13.59 17.73 -25.92
C GLU A 948 -14.72 18.24 -26.82
N VAL A 949 -14.79 19.56 -27.03
CA VAL A 949 -15.72 20.15 -28.01
C VAL A 949 -15.09 20.07 -29.39
N VAL A 950 -15.73 19.34 -30.30
CA VAL A 950 -15.26 19.13 -31.68
C VAL A 950 -16.33 19.59 -32.68
N ALA A 951 -15.92 19.78 -33.94
CA ALA A 951 -16.88 19.96 -35.02
C ALA A 951 -17.61 18.64 -35.31
N ASP A 952 -18.90 18.69 -35.59
CA ASP A 952 -19.68 17.51 -35.99
C ASP A 952 -19.13 16.97 -37.31
N LYS A 953 -18.92 15.65 -37.39
CA LYS A 953 -18.38 14.97 -38.57
C LYS A 953 -19.31 15.11 -39.78
N LYS A 954 -20.61 15.34 -39.56
CA LYS A 954 -21.65 15.49 -40.59
C LYS A 954 -21.92 16.95 -40.96
N ASP A 955 -21.74 17.88 -40.04
CA ASP A 955 -21.89 19.32 -40.28
C ASP A 955 -20.79 20.11 -39.53
N PRO A 956 -19.72 20.53 -40.23
CA PRO A 956 -18.63 21.28 -39.61
C PRO A 956 -19.04 22.59 -38.93
N ASN A 957 -20.23 23.14 -39.21
CA ASN A 957 -20.75 24.34 -38.55
C ASN A 957 -21.44 24.03 -37.20
N LYS A 958 -21.80 22.76 -36.97
CA LYS A 958 -22.33 22.28 -35.70
C LYS A 958 -21.18 21.81 -34.82
N LYS A 959 -21.25 22.12 -33.52
CA LYS A 959 -20.32 21.61 -32.52
C LYS A 959 -20.99 20.50 -31.72
N ILE A 960 -20.22 19.49 -31.38
CA ILE A 960 -20.60 18.41 -30.45
C ILE A 960 -19.50 18.22 -29.43
N VAL A 961 -19.79 17.48 -28.37
CA VAL A 961 -18.76 17.01 -27.44
C VAL A 961 -18.41 15.57 -27.78
N GLU A 962 -17.13 15.24 -27.96
CA GLU A 962 -16.68 13.86 -28.16
C GLU A 962 -16.13 13.29 -26.86
N VAL A 963 -16.39 12.00 -26.59
CA VAL A 963 -15.87 11.29 -25.41
C VAL A 963 -14.75 10.35 -25.85
N ASN A 964 -13.54 10.60 -25.34
CA ASN A 964 -12.43 9.66 -25.42
C ASN A 964 -12.64 8.53 -24.41
N VAL A 965 -13.11 7.40 -24.93
CA VAL A 965 -13.37 6.16 -24.18
C VAL A 965 -12.14 5.59 -23.47
N GLY A 966 -10.92 5.79 -24.00
CA GLY A 966 -9.67 5.36 -23.36
C GLY A 966 -9.31 6.19 -22.12
N LEU A 967 -9.85 7.41 -22.00
CA LEU A 967 -9.69 8.29 -20.84
C LEU A 967 -10.87 8.22 -19.86
N CYS A 968 -12.05 7.80 -20.32
CA CYS A 968 -13.25 7.79 -19.49
C CYS A 968 -13.17 6.71 -18.40
N LYS A 969 -13.28 7.11 -17.13
CA LYS A 969 -13.35 6.20 -15.97
C LYS A 969 -14.77 5.98 -15.44
N GLY A 970 -15.78 6.35 -16.23
CA GLY A 970 -17.18 6.03 -15.92
C GLY A 970 -17.75 6.66 -14.65
N CYS A 971 -17.22 7.79 -14.17
CA CYS A 971 -17.67 8.39 -12.92
C CYS A 971 -19.08 9.04 -12.99
N GLY A 972 -19.62 9.25 -14.19
CA GLY A 972 -20.94 9.86 -14.40
C GLY A 972 -21.04 11.37 -14.12
N ALA A 973 -19.97 12.04 -13.70
CA ALA A 973 -20.03 13.46 -13.33
C ALA A 973 -20.45 14.35 -14.52
N CYS A 974 -19.92 14.10 -15.72
CA CYS A 974 -20.29 14.81 -16.93
C CYS A 974 -21.76 14.58 -17.33
N VAL A 975 -22.29 13.39 -17.06
CA VAL A 975 -23.69 13.01 -17.34
C VAL A 975 -24.63 13.82 -16.46
N GLY A 976 -24.37 13.87 -15.14
CA GLY A 976 -25.14 14.68 -14.20
C GLY A 976 -25.07 16.19 -14.46
N SER A 977 -24.06 16.66 -15.19
CA SER A 977 -23.91 18.07 -15.57
C SER A 977 -24.56 18.46 -16.90
N CYS A 978 -24.97 17.50 -17.73
CA CYS A 978 -25.42 17.75 -19.09
C CYS A 978 -26.85 18.30 -19.12
N PRO A 979 -27.07 19.59 -19.47
CA PRO A 979 -28.41 20.16 -19.43
C PRO A 979 -29.32 19.63 -20.56
N ALA A 980 -28.73 19.20 -21.67
CA ALA A 980 -29.45 18.67 -22.82
C ALA A 980 -29.84 17.19 -22.64
N GLY A 981 -29.36 16.50 -21.59
CA GLY A 981 -29.52 15.05 -21.46
C GLY A 981 -28.80 14.24 -22.56
N ALA A 982 -27.88 14.87 -23.30
CA ALA A 982 -27.18 14.27 -24.43
C ALA A 982 -26.12 13.25 -24.00
N LEU A 983 -25.62 13.31 -22.77
CA LEU A 983 -24.65 12.36 -22.23
C LEU A 983 -25.36 11.26 -21.44
N THR A 984 -24.92 10.03 -21.58
CA THR A 984 -25.42 8.90 -20.80
C THR A 984 -24.26 8.07 -20.24
N GLN A 985 -24.36 7.67 -18.98
CA GLN A 985 -23.42 6.75 -18.35
C GLN A 985 -23.85 5.31 -18.66
N MET A 986 -23.09 4.60 -19.48
CA MET A 986 -23.39 3.20 -19.80
C MET A 986 -23.34 2.34 -18.51
N GLY A 987 -24.29 1.43 -18.33
CA GLY A 987 -24.45 0.63 -17.10
C GLY A 987 -25.07 1.38 -15.90
N TYR A 988 -25.23 2.70 -16.00
CA TYR A 988 -25.88 3.55 -15.00
C TYR A 988 -26.73 4.65 -15.66
N ARG A 989 -27.52 4.29 -16.67
CA ARG A 989 -28.42 5.24 -17.36
C ARG A 989 -29.44 5.82 -16.38
N ASP A 990 -29.93 7.01 -16.67
CA ASP A 990 -31.00 7.64 -15.90
C ASP A 990 -32.20 6.71 -15.68
N SER A 991 -32.65 6.00 -16.73
CA SER A 991 -33.73 5.02 -16.64
C SER A 991 -33.41 3.86 -15.68
N GLN A 992 -32.16 3.40 -15.63
CA GLN A 992 -31.69 2.37 -14.71
C GLN A 992 -31.69 2.87 -13.26
N ILE A 993 -31.23 4.10 -13.04
CA ILE A 993 -31.19 4.73 -11.70
C ILE A 993 -32.61 5.02 -11.20
N TYR A 994 -33.47 5.63 -12.03
CA TYR A 994 -34.87 5.88 -11.67
C TYR A 994 -35.62 4.60 -11.36
N ALA A 995 -35.40 3.53 -12.14
CA ALA A 995 -35.99 2.22 -11.82
C ALA A 995 -35.58 1.70 -10.43
N MET A 996 -34.33 1.93 -9.99
CA MET A 996 -33.93 1.59 -8.61
C MET A 996 -34.66 2.45 -7.58
N ILE A 997 -34.76 3.76 -7.82
CA ILE A 997 -35.38 4.71 -6.91
C ILE A 997 -36.87 4.39 -6.77
N ASP A 998 -37.59 4.25 -7.89
CA ASP A 998 -39.02 3.93 -7.90
C ASP A 998 -39.28 2.60 -7.20
N ALA A 999 -38.47 1.59 -7.52
CA ALA A 999 -38.52 0.29 -6.86
C ALA A 999 -38.34 0.41 -5.34
N MET A 1000 -37.54 1.33 -4.82
CA MET A 1000 -37.44 1.52 -3.37
C MET A 1000 -38.80 1.85 -2.72
N PHE A 1001 -39.69 2.59 -3.42
CA PHE A 1001 -40.96 3.09 -2.89
C PHE A 1001 -42.21 2.32 -3.36
N GLU A 1002 -42.12 1.46 -4.38
CA GLU A 1002 -43.27 0.76 -4.98
C GLU A 1002 -44.01 -0.25 -4.08
N TYR A 1003 -43.56 -0.50 -2.84
CA TYR A 1003 -44.21 -1.43 -1.92
C TYR A 1003 -45.48 -0.88 -1.25
N GLU A 1004 -45.85 0.39 -1.46
CA GLU A 1004 -47.03 1.02 -0.83
C GLU A 1004 -48.27 1.19 -1.72
N LYS A 1005 -48.33 0.65 -2.94
CA LYS A 1005 -49.59 0.62 -3.70
C LYS A 1005 -50.31 -0.73 -3.54
N PRO A 1006 -51.37 -0.83 -2.71
CA PRO A 1006 -52.27 -1.99 -2.77
C PRO A 1006 -52.84 -2.05 -4.18
N LYS A 1007 -52.88 -3.24 -4.79
CA LYS A 1007 -53.66 -3.46 -6.02
C LYS A 1007 -55.10 -2.99 -5.74
N GLN A 1008 -55.51 -1.86 -6.31
CA GLN A 1008 -56.92 -1.55 -6.41
C GLN A 1008 -57.54 -2.65 -7.26
N GLU A 1009 -58.48 -3.38 -6.66
CA GLU A 1009 -59.38 -4.27 -7.39
C GLU A 1009 -60.04 -3.45 -8.49
N VAL A 1010 -59.72 -3.78 -9.74
CA VAL A 1010 -60.48 -3.30 -10.89
C VAL A 1010 -61.84 -3.97 -10.78
N LYS A 1011 -62.81 -3.27 -10.18
CA LYS A 1011 -64.22 -3.60 -10.34
C LYS A 1011 -64.56 -3.38 -11.81
N GLN A 1012 -64.74 -4.49 -12.53
CA GLN A 1012 -65.56 -4.51 -13.73
C GLN A 1012 -66.94 -3.98 -13.34
N ASN A 1013 -67.30 -2.80 -13.84
CA ASN A 1013 -68.70 -2.40 -13.93
C ASN A 1013 -69.06 -2.38 -15.41
N GLU A 1014 -69.96 -3.29 -15.76
CA GLU A 1014 -70.80 -3.24 -16.95
C GLU A 1014 -71.63 -1.96 -16.91
N HIS A 1015 -71.45 -1.08 -17.90
CA HIS A 1015 -72.49 -0.52 -18.77
C HIS A 1015 -71.92 0.51 -19.74
#